data_AF-A0A9W4WND8-F1
#
_entry.id   AF-A0A9W4WND8-F1
#
_cell.length_a   1.000
_cell.length_b   1.000
_cell.length_c   1.000
_cell.angle_alpha   90.00
_cell.angle_beta   90.00
_cell.angle_gamma   90.00
#
_symmetry.space_group_name_H-M   'P 1'
#
loop_
_entity.id
_entity.type
_entity.pdbx_description
1 polymer ?
#
loop_
_entity_poly.entity_id
_entity_poly.type
_entity_poly.pdbx_seq_one_letter_code
_entity_poly.pdbx_strand_id
1 'polypeptide(L)'
;MSDNVESTSTSTSAPTASLPTVEEINGWDRDRVKGFLQEKKVSLDLDDTEIDKIYNNKIDGNTFLELTRDDLLSIEIALKPTKGIGKLISQIRGVQTILQTTKITEAFPEGVYSTILTRYCPSYIEADISSHGSNWQYQSDPKLKKILRKHTESHYMHFVNENDDKIDRPTYLFFSGAGTGKSRNASEFHNMLIQSLKDSNNLELKNMIQDAWVFNISLENGTSFSRSIERFDILAIGVRMFWQVYTGDDDFDRFLFTYDAPTPLEVIRWIAKGHNKEKEDMKKTAIILVVDGLQNFMTSNDDGLDEDSAFYQTLSKISDLALNNDFFLIPCCTATITRSFDQTIKSSNRLRVRLPVVSLNPPTIFRDNKYISVFQDHHIINLLVDDCGGHGRALEVLAETIGDKNINDCNFDQLMHDLRASLEDRYPSVLNISALEAQAIVRAILTRIRLDSRKCVPCTDKLPDYFVQPGLIRFEKIGTSAEGYFNAPYIWIWIMAQPSTLGGDPLLRDWQFCDYGEHVATFDRRRIPGAQLWDHFEYFVAIFRYLKSRVLEEGQKTTISEIHTGARLRLEYDITFTNHHLKLEHAKHQEVTNSSKYTKTRKIICEDSVVNVREGKYCIINGGSAPHGDSFLSLDQSRKNNPNEVHQAKKWKTSRINRKLYYDEREKSAGDRDFFILFTTGESDNFDLPENSGIVDKSNWNNYFGPFAGRAYNYAIVGALDINTATTTELMTVYDLGE
;
A
#
# COMPACT_ATOMS: atom_id res chain seq x y z
N MET A 1 -15.00 62.41 21.37
CA MET A 1 -15.67 61.23 21.95
C MET A 1 -15.74 60.19 20.84
N SER A 2 -14.69 59.57 20.31
CA SER A 2 -13.43 59.02 20.86
C SER A 2 -13.67 58.03 21.99
N ASP A 3 -14.02 56.80 21.63
CA ASP A 3 -13.78 55.59 22.43
C ASP A 3 -13.11 54.56 21.51
N ASN A 4 -11.77 54.63 21.47
CA ASN A 4 -10.91 53.53 21.07
C ASN A 4 -10.83 52.58 22.26
N VAL A 5 -11.31 51.35 22.10
CA VAL A 5 -10.98 50.25 23.02
C VAL A 5 -10.07 49.30 22.25
N GLU A 6 -8.77 49.52 22.43
CA GLU A 6 -7.71 48.58 22.07
C GLU A 6 -7.87 47.33 22.95
N SER A 7 -8.10 46.18 22.32
CA SER A 7 -7.97 44.87 22.97
C SER A 7 -6.48 44.47 22.98
N THR A 8 -5.82 44.69 24.11
CA THR A 8 -4.51 44.15 24.44
C THR A 8 -4.52 42.63 24.48
N SER A 9 -3.95 41.98 23.47
CA SER A 9 -3.52 40.57 23.55
C SER A 9 -2.07 40.51 24.02
N THR A 10 -1.87 40.29 25.31
CA THR A 10 -0.57 39.98 25.91
C THR A 10 -0.04 38.66 25.34
N SER A 11 0.92 38.74 24.44
CA SER A 11 1.80 37.63 24.07
C SER A 11 2.84 37.42 25.16
N THR A 12 2.60 36.49 26.08
CA THR A 12 3.63 36.00 27.00
C THR A 12 4.57 35.09 26.21
N SER A 13 5.55 35.68 25.52
CA SER A 13 6.74 34.97 25.08
C SER A 13 7.57 34.64 26.32
N ALA A 14 7.69 33.36 26.64
CA ALA A 14 8.68 32.89 27.61
C ALA A 14 10.08 33.36 27.14
N PRO A 15 10.92 33.94 28.02
CA PRO A 15 12.26 34.33 27.62
C PRO A 15 13.06 33.06 27.37
N THR A 16 13.54 32.87 26.14
CA THR A 16 14.61 31.93 25.84
C THR A 16 15.83 32.36 26.65
N ALA A 17 16.12 31.65 27.74
CA ALA A 17 17.31 31.89 28.54
C ALA A 17 18.54 31.78 27.64
N SER A 18 19.24 32.90 27.45
CA SER A 18 20.52 32.96 26.74
C SER A 18 21.51 32.00 27.40
N LEU A 19 22.27 31.25 26.59
CA LEU A 19 23.37 30.44 27.12
C LEU A 19 24.39 31.36 27.82
N PRO A 20 24.98 30.93 28.95
CA PRO A 20 26.00 31.70 29.64
C PRO A 20 27.28 31.82 28.81
N THR A 21 28.03 32.91 29.00
CA THR A 21 29.29 33.13 28.28
C THR A 21 30.45 32.34 28.90
N VAL A 22 31.55 32.18 28.15
CA VAL A 22 32.77 31.52 28.65
C VAL A 22 33.30 32.21 29.91
N GLU A 23 33.28 33.54 29.94
CA GLU A 23 33.72 34.34 31.09
C GLU A 23 32.84 34.10 32.32
N GLU A 24 31.53 33.93 32.12
CA GLU A 24 30.60 33.62 33.21
C GLU A 24 30.87 32.23 33.77
N ILE A 25 31.08 31.22 32.90
CA ILE A 25 31.32 29.84 33.33
C ILE A 25 32.67 29.68 34.00
N ASN A 26 33.72 30.37 33.55
CA ASN A 26 35.04 30.31 34.21
C ASN A 26 35.00 30.72 35.70
N GLY A 27 33.99 31.51 36.12
CA GLY A 27 33.78 31.89 37.51
C GLY A 27 32.94 30.89 38.32
N TRP A 28 32.46 29.80 37.72
CA TRP A 28 31.58 28.85 38.41
C TRP A 28 32.37 27.87 39.27
N ASP A 29 31.87 27.68 40.49
CA ASP A 29 32.21 26.52 41.29
C ASP A 29 31.43 25.27 40.82
N ARG A 30 31.80 24.11 41.36
CA ARG A 30 31.14 22.83 41.04
C ARG A 30 29.64 22.81 41.39
N ASP A 31 29.21 23.59 42.39
CA ASP A 31 27.79 23.67 42.79
C ASP A 31 26.98 24.40 41.73
N ARG A 32 27.56 25.45 41.14
CA ARG A 32 26.96 26.17 40.01
C ARG A 32 26.94 25.34 38.73
N VAL A 33 27.99 24.58 38.44
CA VAL A 33 28.02 23.61 37.32
C VAL A 33 26.91 22.56 37.49
N LYS A 34 26.75 22.01 38.70
CA LYS A 34 25.68 21.05 39.02
C LYS A 34 24.29 21.65 38.77
N GLY A 35 24.05 22.87 39.27
CA GLY A 35 22.78 23.57 39.05
C GLY A 35 22.48 23.79 37.56
N PHE A 36 23.48 24.16 36.77
CA PHE A 36 23.33 24.34 35.33
C PHE A 36 23.01 23.03 34.59
N LEU A 37 23.65 21.92 34.94
CA LEU A 37 23.33 20.62 34.37
C LEU A 37 21.93 20.13 34.77
N GLN A 38 21.47 20.44 35.98
CA GLN A 38 20.09 20.18 36.41
C GLN A 38 19.08 20.98 35.60
N GLU A 39 19.35 22.25 35.31
CA GLU A 39 18.52 23.09 34.43
C GLU A 39 18.44 22.53 33.00
N LYS A 40 19.50 21.87 32.52
CA LYS A 40 19.59 21.29 31.16
C LYS A 40 19.31 19.78 31.10
N LYS A 41 18.96 19.15 32.22
CA LYS A 41 18.80 17.70 32.40
C LYS A 41 17.98 17.04 31.29
N VAL A 42 16.77 17.56 31.04
CA VAL A 42 15.87 17.01 30.01
C VAL A 42 16.43 17.16 28.60
N SER A 43 17.09 18.29 28.30
CA SER A 43 17.65 18.56 26.96
C SER A 43 18.91 17.75 26.66
N LEU A 44 19.65 17.36 27.71
CA LEU A 44 20.88 16.57 27.61
C LEU A 44 20.66 15.08 27.84
N ASP A 45 19.43 14.66 28.13
CA ASP A 45 19.08 13.27 28.47
C ASP A 45 19.84 12.72 29.70
N LEU A 46 20.20 13.60 30.64
CA LEU A 46 20.94 13.24 31.85
C LEU A 46 20.00 12.70 32.95
N ASP A 47 20.47 11.74 33.73
CA ASP A 47 19.86 11.40 35.01
C ASP A 47 20.60 12.03 36.22
N ASP A 48 20.03 11.94 37.43
CA ASP A 48 20.65 12.54 38.61
C ASP A 48 21.97 11.83 39.00
N THR A 49 22.10 10.54 38.67
CA THR A 49 23.31 9.74 38.92
C THR A 49 24.47 10.24 38.07
N GLU A 50 24.22 10.55 36.81
CA GLU A 50 25.19 11.09 35.86
C GLU A 50 25.62 12.51 36.25
N ILE A 51 24.69 13.35 36.69
CA ILE A 51 25.01 14.68 37.22
C ILE A 51 25.87 14.56 38.49
N ASP A 52 25.55 13.62 39.38
CA ASP A 52 26.33 13.36 40.59
C ASP A 52 27.73 12.82 40.28
N LYS A 53 27.90 12.00 39.22
CA LYS A 53 29.21 11.56 38.74
C LYS A 53 30.10 12.75 38.34
N ILE A 54 29.56 13.72 37.59
CA ILE A 54 30.28 14.95 37.22
C ILE A 54 30.63 15.77 38.48
N TYR A 55 29.68 15.93 39.39
CA TYR A 55 29.88 16.69 40.63
C TYR A 55 30.93 16.04 41.56
N ASN A 56 30.92 14.72 41.70
CA ASN A 56 31.84 13.96 42.56
C ASN A 56 33.29 13.98 42.05
N ASN A 57 33.47 14.18 40.73
CA ASN A 57 34.79 14.42 40.12
C ASN A 57 35.31 15.86 40.32
N LYS A 58 34.60 16.69 41.10
CA LYS A 58 34.99 18.07 41.46
C LYS A 58 35.21 18.99 40.25
N ILE A 59 34.40 18.80 39.20
CA ILE A 59 34.47 19.60 37.99
C ILE A 59 33.89 20.99 38.27
N ASP A 60 34.75 22.01 38.26
CA ASP A 60 34.38 23.42 38.29
C ASP A 60 34.11 23.97 36.88
N GLY A 61 33.73 25.23 36.74
CA GLY A 61 33.33 25.80 35.45
C GLY A 61 34.44 25.80 34.40
N ASN A 62 35.68 26.08 34.80
CA ASN A 62 36.83 26.01 33.88
C ASN A 62 37.06 24.58 33.39
N THR A 63 37.08 23.61 34.33
CA THR A 63 37.23 22.19 34.01
C THR A 63 36.06 21.67 33.16
N PHE A 64 34.84 22.13 33.44
CA PHE A 64 33.64 21.78 32.69
C PHE A 64 33.76 22.16 31.22
N LEU A 65 34.30 23.35 30.92
CA LEU A 65 34.52 23.78 29.55
C LEU A 65 35.55 22.88 28.85
N GLU A 66 36.55 22.35 29.55
CA GLU A 66 37.62 21.53 28.99
C GLU A 66 37.27 20.05 28.80
N LEU A 67 36.10 19.58 29.31
CA LEU A 67 35.70 18.19 29.21
C LEU A 67 35.64 17.68 27.76
N THR A 68 36.35 16.59 27.52
CA THR A 68 36.29 15.84 26.27
C THR A 68 35.31 14.67 26.37
N ARG A 69 35.01 14.06 25.22
CA ARG A 69 34.24 12.82 25.16
C ARG A 69 34.90 11.71 26.00
N ASP A 70 36.22 11.62 25.94
CA ASP A 70 36.97 10.57 26.66
C ASP A 70 36.92 10.80 28.17
N ASP A 71 36.97 12.06 28.61
CA ASP A 71 36.81 12.41 30.03
C ASP A 71 35.42 11.98 30.55
N LEU A 72 34.36 12.29 29.81
CA LEU A 72 32.98 11.95 30.18
C LEU A 72 32.72 10.44 30.19
N LEU A 73 33.28 9.70 29.22
CA LEU A 73 33.20 8.25 29.20
C LEU A 73 34.03 7.62 30.33
N SER A 74 35.17 8.20 30.68
CA SER A 74 36.02 7.72 31.77
C SER A 74 35.38 7.82 33.15
N ILE A 75 34.43 8.76 33.32
CA ILE A 75 33.59 8.88 34.53
C ILE A 75 32.22 8.19 34.37
N GLU A 76 32.10 7.29 33.39
CA GLU A 76 30.95 6.42 33.14
C GLU A 76 29.64 7.17 32.84
N ILE A 77 29.70 8.27 32.09
CA ILE A 77 28.50 8.92 31.53
C ILE A 77 28.09 8.18 30.25
N ALA A 78 26.78 7.95 30.05
CA ALA A 78 26.31 7.26 28.85
C ALA A 78 26.64 8.05 27.57
N LEU A 79 26.74 7.34 26.44
CA LEU A 79 27.20 7.93 25.18
C LEU A 79 26.32 9.09 24.69
N LYS A 80 24.99 8.99 24.86
CA LYS A 80 24.04 10.01 24.40
C LYS A 80 24.15 11.32 25.23
N PRO A 81 24.14 11.29 26.58
CA PRO A 81 24.43 12.47 27.39
C PRO A 81 25.83 13.04 27.16
N THR A 82 26.83 12.17 26.95
CA THR A 82 28.19 12.60 26.60
C THR A 82 28.21 13.45 25.32
N LYS A 83 27.51 13.01 24.27
CA LYS A 83 27.35 13.80 23.03
C LYS A 83 26.59 15.12 23.26
N GLY A 84 25.59 15.10 24.13
CA GLY A 84 24.81 16.30 24.52
C GLY A 84 25.68 17.35 25.21
N ILE A 85 26.45 16.95 26.22
CA ILE A 85 27.34 17.84 26.98
C ILE A 85 28.43 18.41 26.07
N GLY A 86 29.05 17.58 25.23
CA GLY A 86 30.06 18.05 24.27
C GLY A 86 29.53 19.14 23.33
N LYS A 87 28.30 18.96 22.81
CA LYS A 87 27.64 19.96 21.96
C LYS A 87 27.34 21.26 22.72
N LEU A 88 26.87 21.15 23.97
CA LEU A 88 26.59 22.30 24.82
C LEU A 88 27.85 23.12 25.10
N ILE A 89 28.97 22.47 25.42
CA ILE A 89 30.27 23.12 25.61
C ILE A 89 30.72 23.84 24.33
N SER A 90 30.58 23.21 23.15
CA SER A 90 30.90 23.85 21.87
C SER A 90 30.06 25.09 21.62
N GLN A 91 28.75 25.04 21.92
CA GLN A 91 27.84 26.18 21.77
C GLN A 91 28.23 27.34 22.70
N ILE A 92 28.59 27.04 23.95
CA ILE A 92 29.00 28.04 24.95
C ILE A 92 30.32 28.71 24.55
N ARG A 93 31.28 27.94 24.03
CA ARG A 93 32.60 28.47 23.65
C ARG A 93 32.56 29.47 22.49
N GLY A 94 31.41 29.69 21.86
CA GLY A 94 31.31 30.46 20.62
C GLY A 94 32.12 29.83 19.47
N VAL A 95 32.64 28.62 19.71
CA VAL A 95 33.31 27.80 18.72
C VAL A 95 32.18 27.17 17.93
N GLN A 96 31.77 27.85 16.86
CA GLN A 96 31.51 27.10 15.64
C GLN A 96 32.72 26.20 15.48
N THR A 97 32.59 24.92 15.80
CA THR A 97 33.62 23.95 15.49
C THR A 97 33.66 23.93 13.97
N ILE A 98 34.49 24.79 13.39
CA ILE A 98 35.20 24.49 12.16
C ILE A 98 36.10 23.33 12.58
N LEU A 99 35.54 22.13 12.64
CA LEU A 99 36.31 20.97 12.24
C LEU A 99 36.90 21.39 10.89
N GLN A 100 38.22 21.54 10.82
CA GLN A 100 38.88 21.70 9.53
C GLN A 100 38.64 20.40 8.78
N THR A 101 37.49 20.33 8.11
CA THR A 101 37.17 19.29 7.17
C THR A 101 38.18 19.39 6.06
N THR A 102 38.82 18.28 5.75
CA THR A 102 39.79 18.26 4.66
C THR A 102 38.99 18.18 3.37
N LYS A 103 39.31 19.05 2.39
CA LYS A 103 38.74 18.88 1.06
C LYS A 103 39.16 17.54 0.51
N ILE A 104 38.20 16.83 -0.02
CA ILE A 104 38.39 15.50 -0.60
C ILE A 104 39.51 15.51 -1.66
N THR A 105 39.55 16.53 -2.51
CA THR A 105 40.60 16.71 -3.52
C THR A 105 41.99 16.97 -2.95
N GLU A 106 42.10 17.45 -1.71
CA GLU A 106 43.37 17.64 -1.01
C GLU A 106 43.81 16.35 -0.31
N ALA A 107 42.86 15.61 0.27
CA ALA A 107 43.14 14.34 0.94
C ALA A 107 43.58 13.25 -0.04
N PHE A 108 43.03 13.21 -1.26
CA PHE A 108 43.46 12.27 -2.31
C PHE A 108 43.68 13.00 -3.64
N PRO A 109 44.85 13.66 -3.81
CA PRO A 109 45.11 14.52 -4.96
C PRO A 109 45.14 13.76 -6.28
N GLU A 110 45.47 12.46 -6.28
CA GLU A 110 45.54 11.63 -7.47
C GLU A 110 44.19 11.04 -7.92
N GLY A 111 43.11 11.31 -7.20
CA GLY A 111 41.84 10.61 -7.41
C GLY A 111 41.70 9.38 -6.53
N VAL A 112 40.50 8.79 -6.55
CA VAL A 112 40.23 7.51 -5.88
C VAL A 112 40.12 6.43 -6.93
N TYR A 113 41.00 5.44 -6.85
CA TYR A 113 40.91 4.23 -7.64
C TYR A 113 40.06 3.20 -6.90
N SER A 114 38.97 2.74 -7.53
CA SER A 114 38.11 1.71 -6.94
C SER A 114 37.87 0.57 -7.93
N THR A 115 38.33 -0.62 -7.58
CA THR A 115 37.99 -1.86 -8.30
C THR A 115 36.60 -2.39 -7.93
N ILE A 116 35.94 -1.79 -6.92
CA ILE A 116 34.66 -2.22 -6.38
C ILE A 116 33.50 -1.71 -7.26
N LEU A 117 33.66 -0.61 -7.98
CA LEU A 117 32.61 -0.01 -8.82
C LEU A 117 32.10 -0.91 -9.96
N THR A 118 32.90 -1.91 -10.38
CA THR A 118 32.55 -2.87 -11.45
C THR A 118 32.08 -4.23 -10.93
N ARG A 119 32.15 -4.48 -9.62
CA ARG A 119 31.56 -5.66 -8.98
C ARG A 119 30.42 -5.21 -8.10
N TYR A 120 29.20 -5.64 -8.44
CA TYR A 120 28.05 -5.72 -7.54
C TYR A 120 28.55 -5.92 -6.10
N CYS A 121 28.61 -4.88 -5.28
CA CYS A 121 29.22 -4.95 -3.95
C CYS A 121 28.14 -5.50 -3.01
N PRO A 122 28.20 -6.78 -2.61
CA PRO A 122 27.10 -7.42 -1.89
C PRO A 122 26.98 -6.89 -0.46
N SER A 123 28.08 -6.38 0.10
CA SER A 123 28.18 -5.96 1.51
C SER A 123 27.34 -4.74 1.88
N TYR A 124 26.95 -3.88 0.92
CA TYR A 124 25.97 -2.81 1.16
C TYR A 124 24.52 -3.25 0.93
N ILE A 125 24.30 -4.23 0.04
CA ILE A 125 22.97 -4.80 -0.21
C ILE A 125 22.52 -5.68 0.97
N GLU A 126 23.45 -6.34 1.67
CA GLU A 126 23.16 -7.10 2.89
C GLU A 126 22.64 -6.20 4.03
N ALA A 127 22.99 -4.90 4.05
CA ALA A 127 22.45 -3.93 5.00
C ALA A 127 21.12 -3.31 4.55
N ASP A 128 20.91 -3.11 3.24
CA ASP A 128 19.73 -2.43 2.69
C ASP A 128 18.44 -3.28 2.65
N ILE A 129 18.56 -4.60 2.84
CA ILE A 129 17.42 -5.51 2.85
C ILE A 129 17.58 -6.53 3.98
N SER A 130 17.67 -6.09 5.25
CA SER A 130 17.60 -7.01 6.39
C SER A 130 16.14 -7.44 6.67
N SER A 131 15.42 -7.94 5.66
CA SER A 131 14.07 -8.49 5.81
C SER A 131 14.03 -9.97 5.44
N HIS A 132 13.01 -10.69 5.92
CA HIS A 132 12.84 -12.12 5.63
C HIS A 132 12.79 -12.42 4.13
N GLY A 133 12.36 -11.45 3.30
CA GLY A 133 12.26 -11.56 1.85
C GLY A 133 13.53 -11.19 1.06
N SER A 134 14.63 -10.84 1.71
CA SER A 134 15.85 -10.39 1.03
C SER A 134 16.50 -11.46 0.15
N ASN A 135 16.42 -12.72 0.58
CA ASN A 135 16.94 -13.88 -0.14
C ASN A 135 15.96 -14.43 -1.20
N TRP A 136 14.77 -13.83 -1.36
CA TRP A 136 13.81 -14.26 -2.37
C TRP A 136 14.32 -13.90 -3.77
N GLN A 137 13.98 -14.75 -4.74
CA GLN A 137 14.30 -14.54 -6.14
C GLN A 137 13.59 -13.29 -6.65
N TYR A 138 14.34 -12.44 -7.35
CA TYR A 138 13.77 -11.25 -7.97
C TYR A 138 12.81 -11.59 -9.11
N GLN A 139 11.65 -10.94 -9.11
CA GLN A 139 10.59 -11.15 -10.10
C GLN A 139 10.43 -9.91 -10.98
N SER A 140 10.98 -9.96 -12.20
CA SER A 140 10.99 -8.81 -13.12
C SER A 140 9.71 -8.73 -13.97
N ASP A 141 9.03 -7.57 -13.95
CA ASP A 141 7.88 -7.29 -14.83
C ASP A 141 8.29 -7.12 -16.31
N PRO A 142 7.72 -7.90 -17.24
CA PRO A 142 7.93 -7.68 -18.68
C PRO A 142 7.58 -6.27 -19.18
N LYS A 143 6.59 -5.57 -18.59
CA LYS A 143 6.26 -4.18 -18.98
C LYS A 143 7.37 -3.21 -18.61
N LEU A 144 7.98 -3.40 -17.44
CA LEU A 144 9.09 -2.58 -16.97
C LEU A 144 10.28 -2.64 -17.94
N LYS A 145 10.61 -3.84 -18.45
CA LYS A 145 11.66 -4.00 -19.47
C LYS A 145 11.38 -3.19 -20.74
N LYS A 146 10.13 -3.12 -21.20
CA LYS A 146 9.74 -2.32 -22.37
C LYS A 146 9.89 -0.82 -22.13
N ILE A 147 9.46 -0.34 -20.96
CA ILE A 147 9.57 1.08 -20.57
C ILE A 147 11.04 1.48 -20.47
N LEU A 148 11.86 0.68 -19.77
CA LEU A 148 13.28 0.93 -19.61
C LEU A 148 14.00 0.97 -20.96
N ARG A 149 13.79 -0.03 -21.83
CA ARG A 149 14.41 -0.04 -23.16
C ARG A 149 14.10 1.24 -23.94
N LYS A 150 12.82 1.61 -24.05
CA LYS A 150 12.38 2.79 -24.80
C LYS A 150 13.06 4.07 -24.29
N HIS A 151 12.99 4.32 -22.97
CA HIS A 151 13.48 5.57 -22.41
C HIS A 151 15.01 5.62 -22.35
N THR A 152 15.69 4.50 -22.08
CA THR A 152 17.15 4.45 -22.05
C THR A 152 17.77 4.58 -23.44
N GLU A 153 17.18 3.95 -24.47
CA GLU A 153 17.62 4.16 -25.87
C GLU A 153 17.41 5.62 -26.30
N SER A 154 16.26 6.22 -25.98
CA SER A 154 16.00 7.65 -26.27
C SER A 154 17.00 8.54 -25.55
N HIS A 155 17.20 8.32 -24.25
CA HIS A 155 18.15 9.08 -23.44
C HIS A 155 19.56 9.03 -24.02
N TYR A 156 20.03 7.84 -24.41
CA TYR A 156 21.33 7.67 -25.05
C TYR A 156 21.45 8.46 -26.36
N MET A 157 20.41 8.46 -27.20
CA MET A 157 20.43 9.23 -28.45
C MET A 157 20.56 10.74 -28.18
N HIS A 158 19.86 11.28 -27.18
CA HIS A 158 20.02 12.69 -26.80
C HIS A 158 21.39 12.97 -26.17
N PHE A 159 21.97 12.00 -25.45
CA PHE A 159 23.35 12.07 -24.94
C PHE A 159 24.38 12.21 -26.04
N VAL A 160 24.36 11.31 -27.01
CA VAL A 160 25.30 11.32 -28.13
C VAL A 160 25.16 12.60 -28.97
N ASN A 161 23.94 13.14 -29.09
CA ASN A 161 23.67 14.39 -29.80
C ASN A 161 23.94 15.65 -28.96
N GLU A 162 24.43 15.52 -27.73
CA GLU A 162 24.69 16.63 -26.80
C GLU A 162 23.47 17.55 -26.57
N ASN A 163 22.26 17.01 -26.68
CA ASN A 163 21.02 17.72 -26.36
C ASN A 163 20.73 17.60 -24.86
N ASP A 164 20.84 18.70 -24.14
CA ASP A 164 20.75 18.81 -22.67
C ASP A 164 19.39 19.33 -22.17
N ASP A 165 18.34 19.29 -23.01
CA ASP A 165 17.00 19.68 -22.59
C ASP A 165 16.41 18.72 -21.55
N LYS A 166 15.83 19.27 -20.49
CA LYS A 166 15.16 18.55 -19.40
C LYS A 166 13.98 17.71 -19.88
N ILE A 167 13.40 18.01 -21.04
CA ILE A 167 12.29 17.24 -21.64
C ILE A 167 12.74 15.89 -22.24
N ASP A 168 14.03 15.73 -22.52
CA ASP A 168 14.58 14.58 -23.24
C ASP A 168 15.41 13.65 -22.35
N ARG A 169 15.86 14.17 -21.20
CA ARG A 169 16.78 13.50 -20.26
C ARG A 169 16.03 13.06 -18.99
N PRO A 170 15.66 11.78 -18.88
CA PRO A 170 14.73 11.31 -17.87
C PRO A 170 15.34 11.22 -16.47
N THR A 171 14.47 11.37 -15.48
CA THR A 171 14.67 10.77 -14.15
C THR A 171 13.72 9.61 -13.97
N TYR A 172 14.24 8.47 -13.52
CA TYR A 172 13.48 7.24 -13.33
C TYR A 172 12.96 7.15 -11.90
N LEU A 173 11.67 6.85 -11.70
CA LEU A 173 11.03 6.97 -10.39
C LEU A 173 10.22 5.72 -10.03
N PHE A 174 10.63 5.02 -8.97
CA PHE A 174 9.82 4.00 -8.28
C PHE A 174 9.07 4.63 -7.11
N PHE A 175 8.05 5.44 -7.41
CA PHE A 175 7.24 6.10 -6.40
C PHE A 175 5.96 5.31 -6.18
N SER A 176 5.76 4.79 -4.97
CA SER A 176 4.68 3.87 -4.61
C SER A 176 4.52 3.83 -3.08
N GLY A 177 3.41 3.32 -2.56
CA GLY A 177 3.23 3.24 -1.11
C GLY A 177 4.12 2.19 -0.45
N ALA A 178 4.07 2.16 0.88
CA ALA A 178 5.00 1.37 1.68
C ALA A 178 4.80 -0.14 1.44
N GLY A 179 5.90 -0.89 1.43
CA GLY A 179 5.86 -2.35 1.35
C GLY A 179 5.54 -2.97 -0.01
N THR A 180 5.43 -2.15 -1.07
CA THR A 180 5.16 -2.62 -2.44
C THR A 180 6.37 -3.21 -3.17
N GLY A 181 7.58 -3.11 -2.60
CA GLY A 181 8.81 -3.65 -3.20
C GLY A 181 9.65 -2.63 -3.98
N LYS A 182 9.50 -1.32 -3.73
CA LYS A 182 10.29 -0.25 -4.37
C LYS A 182 11.79 -0.43 -4.22
N SER A 183 12.28 -0.57 -3.00
CA SER A 183 13.70 -0.75 -2.68
C SER A 183 14.31 -1.94 -3.40
N ARG A 184 13.56 -3.05 -3.49
CA ARG A 184 14.00 -4.23 -4.24
C ARG A 184 14.07 -3.99 -5.75
N ASN A 185 13.14 -3.23 -6.32
CA ASN A 185 13.23 -2.83 -7.73
C ASN A 185 14.43 -1.89 -7.95
N ALA A 186 14.71 -1.00 -7.01
CA ALA A 186 15.84 -0.08 -7.07
C ALA A 186 17.18 -0.82 -7.02
N SER A 187 17.34 -1.79 -6.10
CA SER A 187 18.57 -2.60 -6.00
C SER A 187 18.84 -3.48 -7.23
N GLU A 188 17.79 -3.81 -7.99
CA GLU A 188 17.87 -4.62 -9.22
C GLU A 188 17.89 -3.76 -10.49
N PHE A 189 17.90 -2.43 -10.36
CA PHE A 189 17.74 -1.50 -11.48
C PHE A 189 18.79 -1.67 -12.58
N HIS A 190 20.05 -1.86 -12.20
CA HIS A 190 21.15 -2.11 -13.15
C HIS A 190 20.93 -3.41 -13.94
N ASN A 191 20.66 -4.52 -13.24
CA ASN A 191 20.35 -5.81 -13.86
C ASN A 191 19.14 -5.71 -14.81
N MET A 192 18.11 -4.93 -14.42
CA MET A 192 16.95 -4.70 -15.27
C MET A 192 17.28 -3.92 -16.53
N LEU A 193 18.14 -2.90 -16.46
CA LEU A 193 18.61 -2.17 -17.64
C LEU A 193 19.35 -3.11 -18.59
N ILE A 194 20.28 -3.92 -18.09
CA ILE A 194 20.99 -4.94 -18.89
C ILE A 194 20.00 -5.88 -19.58
N GLN A 195 19.06 -6.44 -18.81
CA GLN A 195 18.05 -7.36 -19.34
C GLN A 195 17.14 -6.69 -20.37
N SER A 196 16.77 -5.43 -20.18
CA SER A 196 15.91 -4.68 -21.11
C SER A 196 16.58 -4.43 -22.46
N LEU A 197 17.91 -4.32 -22.48
CA LEU A 197 18.73 -4.07 -23.66
C LEU A 197 19.28 -5.35 -24.30
N LYS A 198 18.94 -6.53 -23.78
CA LYS A 198 19.47 -7.82 -24.27
C LYS A 198 19.27 -7.98 -25.79
N ASP A 199 18.09 -7.59 -26.26
CA ASP A 199 17.64 -7.65 -27.67
C ASP A 199 17.71 -6.27 -28.37
N SER A 200 18.51 -5.33 -27.85
CA SER A 200 18.78 -4.05 -28.51
C SER A 200 19.85 -4.21 -29.58
N ASN A 201 19.69 -3.49 -30.70
CA ASN A 201 20.69 -3.42 -31.76
C ASN A 201 21.82 -2.42 -31.43
N ASN A 202 21.66 -1.60 -30.38
CA ASN A 202 22.67 -0.64 -29.96
C ASN A 202 23.70 -1.32 -29.04
N LEU A 203 24.73 -1.90 -29.67
CA LEU A 203 25.78 -2.65 -28.96
C LEU A 203 26.64 -1.74 -28.06
N GLU A 204 26.84 -0.47 -28.45
CA GLU A 204 27.59 0.50 -27.67
C GLU A 204 26.90 0.82 -26.35
N LEU A 205 25.61 1.19 -26.40
CA LEU A 205 24.80 1.41 -25.21
C LEU A 205 24.77 0.16 -24.32
N LYS A 206 24.63 -1.04 -24.92
CA LYS A 206 24.60 -2.30 -24.17
C LYS A 206 25.89 -2.53 -23.39
N ASN A 207 27.05 -2.37 -24.03
CA ASN A 207 28.34 -2.52 -23.37
C ASN A 207 28.54 -1.44 -22.30
N MET A 208 28.17 -0.21 -22.61
CA MET A 208 28.29 0.90 -21.67
C MET A 208 27.44 0.70 -20.41
N ILE A 209 26.22 0.17 -20.53
CA ILE A 209 25.38 -0.19 -19.38
C ILE A 209 25.94 -1.40 -18.63
N GLN A 210 26.47 -2.40 -19.34
CA GLN A 210 27.07 -3.59 -18.73
C GLN A 210 28.27 -3.24 -17.83
N ASP A 211 29.07 -2.26 -18.26
CA ASP A 211 30.30 -1.81 -17.57
C ASP A 211 30.09 -0.52 -16.74
N ALA A 212 28.83 -0.13 -16.49
CA ALA A 212 28.48 1.10 -15.80
C ALA A 212 29.01 1.15 -14.35
N TRP A 213 29.35 2.33 -13.86
CA TRP A 213 29.59 2.56 -12.43
C TRP A 213 28.25 2.73 -11.71
N VAL A 214 27.97 1.85 -10.76
CA VAL A 214 26.67 1.80 -10.08
C VAL A 214 26.81 2.24 -8.63
N PHE A 215 26.03 3.25 -8.24
CA PHE A 215 25.89 3.72 -6.87
C PHE A 215 24.48 3.43 -6.38
N ASN A 216 24.37 2.68 -5.28
CA ASN A 216 23.09 2.38 -4.63
C ASN A 216 23.06 3.08 -3.28
N ILE A 217 22.49 4.28 -3.24
CA ILE A 217 22.43 5.12 -2.04
C ILE A 217 21.12 4.87 -1.34
N SER A 218 21.16 4.14 -0.23
CA SER A 218 20.01 3.99 0.65
C SER A 218 19.99 5.07 1.72
N LEU A 219 18.78 5.55 1.99
CA LEU A 219 18.44 6.47 3.08
C LEU A 219 17.53 5.77 4.10
N GLU A 220 17.26 4.48 3.94
CA GLU A 220 16.31 3.68 4.74
C GLU A 220 17.03 2.78 5.77
N ASN A 221 16.41 1.65 6.12
CA ASN A 221 16.87 0.73 7.17
C ASN A 221 18.30 0.23 6.92
N GLY A 222 19.09 0.09 8.00
CA GLY A 222 20.48 -0.38 7.94
C GLY A 222 21.51 0.72 7.66
N THR A 223 21.12 1.82 7.00
CA THR A 223 21.98 2.99 6.71
C THR A 223 21.25 4.32 6.95
N SER A 224 20.35 4.35 7.94
CA SER A 224 19.33 5.39 8.10
C SER A 224 19.87 6.81 8.10
N PHE A 225 19.28 7.66 7.26
CA PHE A 225 19.66 9.06 7.12
C PHE A 225 19.40 9.85 8.41
N SER A 226 20.43 10.50 8.94
CA SER A 226 20.31 11.31 10.16
C SER A 226 20.35 12.80 9.82
N ARG A 227 19.19 13.46 9.93
CA ARG A 227 19.05 14.93 9.79
C ARG A 227 19.92 15.74 10.77
N SER A 228 20.34 15.11 11.86
CA SER A 228 21.14 15.76 12.90
C SER A 228 22.65 15.76 12.62
N ILE A 229 23.09 14.93 11.66
CA ILE A 229 24.52 14.69 11.38
C ILE A 229 24.83 14.97 9.90
N GLU A 230 23.97 14.51 8.98
CA GLU A 230 24.17 14.66 7.55
C GLU A 230 23.52 15.94 7.01
N ARG A 231 24.08 16.44 5.90
CA ARG A 231 23.49 17.61 5.21
C ARG A 231 22.13 17.25 4.63
N PHE A 232 21.17 18.16 4.76
CA PHE A 232 19.79 17.95 4.33
C PHE A 232 19.58 18.34 2.85
N ASP A 233 20.44 17.86 1.96
CA ASP A 233 20.40 18.17 0.52
C ASP A 233 21.16 17.13 -0.34
N ILE A 234 21.42 17.48 -1.61
CA ILE A 234 22.18 16.67 -2.58
C ILE A 234 23.58 16.26 -2.08
N LEU A 235 24.17 16.99 -1.13
CA LEU A 235 25.50 16.69 -0.62
C LEU A 235 25.48 15.43 0.25
N ALA A 236 24.36 15.08 0.90
CA ALA A 236 24.24 13.77 1.54
C ALA A 236 24.36 12.63 0.53
N ILE A 237 23.83 12.80 -0.68
CA ILE A 237 23.98 11.81 -1.75
C ILE A 237 25.44 11.70 -2.18
N GLY A 238 26.12 12.83 -2.40
CA GLY A 238 27.53 12.84 -2.79
C GLY A 238 28.46 12.26 -1.72
N VAL A 239 28.25 12.59 -0.45
CA VAL A 239 28.96 11.98 0.69
C VAL A 239 28.80 10.46 0.72
N ARG A 240 27.57 9.97 0.59
CA ARG A 240 27.30 8.52 0.59
C ARG A 240 27.88 7.82 -0.64
N MET A 241 27.89 8.48 -1.80
CA MET A 241 28.62 7.98 -2.98
C MET A 241 30.12 7.89 -2.72
N PHE A 242 30.71 8.90 -2.07
CA PHE A 242 32.13 8.86 -1.72
C PHE A 242 32.42 7.74 -0.73
N TRP A 243 31.58 7.58 0.29
CA TRP A 243 31.69 6.52 1.27
C TRP A 243 31.72 5.11 0.64
N GLN A 244 30.95 4.86 -0.44
CA GLN A 244 30.98 3.58 -1.16
C GLN A 244 32.31 3.25 -1.85
N VAL A 245 33.13 4.27 -2.14
CA VAL A 245 34.44 4.09 -2.78
C VAL A 245 35.60 4.40 -1.83
N TYR A 246 35.29 4.83 -0.61
CA TYR A 246 36.28 5.13 0.43
C TYR A 246 36.92 3.83 0.92
N THR A 247 38.25 3.83 1.01
CA THR A 247 39.05 2.67 1.40
C THR A 247 39.80 2.86 2.72
N GLY A 248 39.54 3.95 3.44
CA GLY A 248 40.15 4.20 4.74
C GLY A 248 39.42 3.47 5.88
N ASP A 249 40.03 3.49 7.06
CA ASP A 249 39.59 2.72 8.23
C ASP A 249 38.60 3.48 9.14
N ASP A 250 38.14 4.67 8.73
CA ASP A 250 37.15 5.43 9.50
C ASP A 250 35.80 4.73 9.51
N ASP A 251 35.02 4.89 10.58
CA ASP A 251 33.58 4.63 10.54
C ASP A 251 32.84 5.79 9.83
N PHE A 252 31.57 5.58 9.46
CA PHE A 252 30.81 6.57 8.68
C PHE A 252 30.64 7.90 9.42
N ASP A 253 30.40 7.88 10.73
CA ASP A 253 30.25 9.10 11.54
C ASP A 253 31.55 9.91 11.54
N ARG A 254 32.68 9.24 11.78
CA ARG A 254 34.01 9.87 11.75
C ARG A 254 34.32 10.42 10.37
N PHE A 255 34.02 9.67 9.32
CA PHE A 255 34.19 10.11 7.94
C PHE A 255 33.41 11.41 7.63
N LEU A 256 32.16 11.54 8.11
CA LEU A 256 31.34 12.74 7.95
C LEU A 256 31.98 14.01 8.56
N PHE A 257 32.74 13.86 9.65
CA PHE A 257 33.40 14.97 10.33
C PHE A 257 34.82 15.25 9.80
N THR A 258 35.44 14.30 9.11
CA THR A 258 36.80 14.43 8.58
C THR A 258 36.82 15.16 7.23
N TYR A 259 35.84 14.91 6.36
CA TYR A 259 35.88 15.38 4.97
C TYR A 259 34.75 16.36 4.63
N ASP A 260 35.04 17.31 3.74
CA ASP A 260 34.02 18.18 3.17
C ASP A 260 33.03 17.36 2.33
N ALA A 261 31.73 17.60 2.53
CA ALA A 261 30.68 16.91 1.80
C ALA A 261 30.71 17.26 0.29
N PRO A 262 31.02 16.29 -0.61
CA PRO A 262 31.08 16.55 -2.04
C PRO A 262 29.69 16.47 -2.67
N THR A 263 29.55 17.02 -3.86
CA THR A 263 28.44 16.72 -4.77
C THR A 263 28.66 15.37 -5.46
N PRO A 264 27.58 14.69 -5.91
CA PRO A 264 27.68 13.49 -6.75
C PRO A 264 28.65 13.62 -7.94
N LEU A 265 28.62 14.77 -8.63
CA LEU A 265 29.46 14.99 -9.81
C LEU A 265 30.94 15.16 -9.46
N GLU A 266 31.27 15.77 -8.33
CA GLU A 266 32.66 15.84 -7.83
C GLU A 266 33.21 14.45 -7.56
N VAL A 267 32.43 13.57 -6.93
CA VAL A 267 32.81 12.17 -6.69
C VAL A 267 33.08 11.44 -8.01
N ILE A 268 32.17 11.55 -8.99
CA ILE A 268 32.32 10.90 -10.31
C ILE A 268 33.58 11.39 -11.03
N ARG A 269 33.81 12.70 -11.08
CA ARG A 269 35.00 13.29 -11.73
C ARG A 269 36.29 12.84 -11.07
N TRP A 270 36.27 12.70 -9.76
CA TRP A 270 37.44 12.32 -8.99
C TRP A 270 37.77 10.83 -9.10
N ILE A 271 36.76 9.98 -9.22
CA ILE A 271 36.93 8.57 -9.62
C ILE A 271 37.49 8.49 -11.04
N ALA A 272 36.95 9.26 -11.99
CA ALA A 272 37.46 9.30 -13.36
C ALA A 272 38.94 9.69 -13.41
N LYS A 273 39.36 10.65 -12.58
CA LYS A 273 40.77 11.00 -12.39
C LYS A 273 41.58 9.82 -11.86
N GLY A 274 41.14 9.12 -10.82
CA GLY A 274 41.84 7.97 -10.26
C GLY A 274 41.97 6.78 -11.23
N HIS A 275 41.04 6.67 -12.19
CA HIS A 275 41.10 5.69 -13.28
C HIS A 275 41.85 6.20 -14.53
N ASN A 276 42.46 7.39 -14.48
CA ASN A 276 43.14 8.04 -15.61
C ASN A 276 42.26 8.15 -16.88
N LYS A 277 40.96 8.38 -16.71
CA LYS A 277 40.04 8.56 -17.85
C LYS A 277 40.19 9.97 -18.42
N GLU A 278 40.49 10.05 -19.71
CA GLU A 278 40.43 11.32 -20.43
C GLU A 278 38.99 11.67 -20.82
N LYS A 279 38.78 12.87 -21.36
CA LYS A 279 37.43 13.37 -21.69
C LYS A 279 36.64 12.45 -22.63
N GLU A 280 37.32 11.86 -23.62
CA GLU A 280 36.70 10.92 -24.56
C GLU A 280 36.35 9.57 -23.90
N ASP A 281 37.10 9.14 -22.88
CA ASP A 281 36.78 7.94 -22.10
C ASP A 281 35.61 8.19 -21.15
N MET A 282 35.51 9.40 -20.60
CA MET A 282 34.39 9.83 -19.75
C MET A 282 33.06 9.75 -20.51
N LYS A 283 33.02 10.21 -21.77
CA LYS A 283 31.82 10.14 -22.63
C LYS A 283 31.34 8.71 -22.88
N LYS A 284 32.23 7.72 -22.81
CA LYS A 284 31.92 6.29 -22.96
C LYS A 284 31.63 5.60 -21.63
N THR A 285 31.49 6.36 -20.55
CA THR A 285 31.25 5.84 -19.21
C THR A 285 29.81 6.12 -18.80
N ALA A 286 29.05 5.05 -18.55
CA ALA A 286 27.74 5.17 -17.90
C ALA A 286 27.90 5.20 -16.38
N ILE A 287 27.08 6.03 -15.75
CA ILE A 287 26.92 6.10 -14.31
C ILE A 287 25.45 5.85 -13.99
N ILE A 288 25.18 4.89 -13.12
CA ILE A 288 23.84 4.62 -12.62
C ILE A 288 23.80 5.03 -11.15
N LEU A 289 22.97 6.03 -10.84
CA LEU A 289 22.77 6.50 -9.47
C LEU A 289 21.37 6.13 -9.03
N VAL A 290 21.28 5.19 -8.10
CA VAL A 290 20.03 4.80 -7.44
C VAL A 290 19.98 5.44 -6.06
N VAL A 291 18.94 6.21 -5.78
CA VAL A 291 18.67 6.81 -4.46
C VAL A 291 17.39 6.21 -3.90
N ASP A 292 17.52 5.35 -2.90
CA ASP A 292 16.41 4.68 -2.22
C ASP A 292 16.00 5.45 -0.96
N GLY A 293 14.71 5.68 -0.77
CA GLY A 293 14.16 6.31 0.42
C GLY A 293 14.17 7.84 0.41
N LEU A 294 13.95 8.49 -0.74
CA LEU A 294 14.02 9.94 -0.84
C LEU A 294 12.99 10.66 0.06
N GLN A 295 11.89 9.98 0.46
CA GLN A 295 10.93 10.53 1.41
C GLN A 295 11.54 10.93 2.76
N ASN A 296 12.75 10.47 3.10
CA ASN A 296 13.46 10.90 4.31
C ASN A 296 13.86 12.39 4.28
N PHE A 297 13.83 13.03 3.11
CA PHE A 297 13.93 14.47 2.96
C PHE A 297 12.60 15.22 3.14
N MET A 298 11.47 14.53 3.31
CA MET A 298 10.17 15.15 3.51
C MET A 298 9.94 15.49 4.98
N THR A 299 9.66 16.75 5.27
CA THR A 299 9.21 17.27 6.56
C THR A 299 7.69 17.34 6.65
N SER A 300 7.02 17.49 5.51
CA SER A 300 5.56 17.45 5.36
C SER A 300 5.16 16.59 4.16
N ASN A 301 3.87 16.23 4.09
CA ASN A 301 3.32 15.52 2.94
C ASN A 301 3.30 16.36 1.65
N ASP A 302 3.42 17.68 1.76
CA ASP A 302 3.35 18.62 0.63
C ASP A 302 4.73 19.02 0.11
N ASP A 303 5.82 18.49 0.68
CA ASP A 303 7.18 18.88 0.32
C ASP A 303 7.47 18.67 -1.17
N GLY A 304 6.94 17.63 -1.82
CA GLY A 304 7.14 17.49 -3.26
C GLY A 304 6.36 18.49 -4.12
N LEU A 305 5.40 19.23 -3.56
CA LEU A 305 4.73 20.37 -4.21
C LEU A 305 5.43 21.70 -3.93
N ASP A 306 6.18 21.78 -2.84
CA ASP A 306 6.93 22.95 -2.41
C ASP A 306 8.34 22.96 -3.05
N GLU A 307 8.60 23.95 -3.90
CA GLU A 307 9.89 24.10 -4.57
C GLU A 307 11.02 24.41 -3.61
N ASP A 308 10.74 24.99 -2.45
CA ASP A 308 11.75 25.34 -1.46
C ASP A 308 12.03 24.18 -0.49
N SER A 309 11.28 23.08 -0.59
CA SER A 309 11.50 21.91 0.25
C SER A 309 12.81 21.20 -0.09
N ALA A 310 13.43 20.61 0.93
CA ALA A 310 14.65 19.81 0.74
C ALA A 310 14.41 18.59 -0.17
N PHE A 311 13.23 17.97 -0.07
CA PHE A 311 12.85 16.86 -0.94
C PHE A 311 12.81 17.27 -2.41
N TYR A 312 12.11 18.36 -2.74
CA TYR A 312 11.97 18.80 -4.12
C TYR A 312 13.30 19.28 -4.70
N GLN A 313 14.04 20.10 -3.94
CA GLN A 313 15.35 20.59 -4.33
C GLN A 313 16.33 19.44 -4.57
N THR A 314 16.35 18.43 -3.69
CA THR A 314 17.23 17.27 -3.84
C THR A 314 16.83 16.44 -5.05
N LEU A 315 15.54 16.15 -5.24
CA LEU A 315 15.04 15.45 -6.43
C LEU A 315 15.45 16.18 -7.71
N SER A 316 15.24 17.51 -7.77
CA SER A 316 15.61 18.32 -8.94
C SER A 316 17.11 18.30 -9.22
N LYS A 317 17.95 18.41 -8.18
CA LYS A 317 19.41 18.35 -8.32
C LYS A 317 19.91 16.97 -8.75
N ILE A 318 19.31 15.89 -8.25
CA ILE A 318 19.57 14.53 -8.76
C ILE A 318 19.20 14.44 -10.24
N SER A 319 18.03 14.98 -10.62
CA SER A 319 17.57 15.00 -12.00
C SER A 319 18.47 15.81 -12.94
N ASP A 320 19.07 16.91 -12.46
CA ASP A 320 20.00 17.73 -13.24
C ASP A 320 21.29 16.97 -13.60
N LEU A 321 21.65 15.89 -12.86
CA LEU A 321 22.80 15.03 -13.21
C LEU A 321 22.64 14.36 -14.58
N ALA A 322 21.40 14.04 -15.01
CA ALA A 322 21.14 13.42 -16.32
C ALA A 322 21.44 14.37 -17.50
N LEU A 323 21.61 15.67 -17.25
CA LEU A 323 21.92 16.67 -18.28
C LEU A 323 23.42 16.77 -18.56
N ASN A 324 24.25 16.01 -17.86
CA ASN A 324 25.69 16.04 -18.04
C ASN A 324 26.07 15.48 -19.43
N ASN A 325 26.97 16.17 -20.13
CA ASN A 325 27.49 15.76 -21.43
C ASN A 325 28.89 15.14 -21.37
N ASP A 326 29.51 15.10 -20.18
CA ASP A 326 30.80 14.44 -19.98
C ASP A 326 30.62 12.96 -19.64
N PHE A 327 29.49 12.55 -19.06
CA PHE A 327 29.16 11.19 -18.64
C PHE A 327 27.71 10.84 -18.98
N PHE A 328 27.43 9.58 -19.30
CA PHE A 328 26.06 9.10 -19.48
C PHE A 328 25.43 8.74 -18.12
N LEU A 329 24.75 9.71 -17.50
CA LEU A 329 24.22 9.62 -16.14
C LEU A 329 22.75 9.20 -16.10
N ILE A 330 22.43 8.12 -15.39
CA ILE A 330 21.07 7.57 -15.25
C ILE A 330 20.63 7.65 -13.78
N PRO A 331 19.89 8.71 -13.38
CA PRO A 331 19.36 8.82 -12.03
C PRO A 331 18.05 8.04 -11.86
N CYS A 332 17.98 7.24 -10.80
CA CYS A 332 16.81 6.51 -10.36
C CYS A 332 16.52 6.86 -8.89
N CYS A 333 15.28 7.20 -8.56
CA CYS A 333 14.89 7.49 -7.18
C CYS A 333 13.69 6.67 -6.76
N THR A 334 13.63 6.32 -5.48
CA THR A 334 12.42 5.79 -4.83
C THR A 334 11.89 6.80 -3.83
N ALA A 335 10.57 6.81 -3.64
CA ALA A 335 9.94 7.50 -2.53
C ALA A 335 8.68 6.76 -2.12
N THR A 336 8.43 6.69 -0.82
CA THR A 336 7.12 6.29 -0.29
C THR A 336 6.16 7.46 -0.37
N ILE A 337 5.10 7.30 -1.16
CA ILE A 337 4.05 8.32 -1.33
C ILE A 337 2.70 7.76 -0.88
N THR A 338 1.88 8.62 -0.29
CA THR A 338 0.50 8.30 0.14
C THR A 338 -0.56 8.92 -0.78
N ARG A 339 -0.16 9.91 -1.61
CA ARG A 339 -1.00 10.65 -2.57
C ARG A 339 -0.55 10.41 -4.02
N SER A 340 -1.18 11.06 -5.01
CA SER A 340 -0.88 10.81 -6.43
C SER A 340 0.52 11.16 -6.72
N PHE A 341 1.11 10.52 -7.72
CA PHE A 341 2.34 11.06 -8.27
C PHE A 341 2.17 12.56 -8.60
N ASP A 342 1.07 12.93 -9.27
CA ASP A 342 0.77 14.32 -9.65
C ASP A 342 0.32 15.23 -8.49
N GLN A 343 -0.11 14.66 -7.36
CA GLN A 343 -0.45 15.39 -6.12
C GLN A 343 0.71 15.41 -5.11
N THR A 344 1.74 14.59 -5.33
CA THR A 344 2.91 14.51 -4.46
C THR A 344 4.05 15.32 -5.02
N ILE A 345 4.18 15.43 -6.35
CA ILE A 345 5.25 16.19 -6.98
C ILE A 345 4.68 17.29 -7.85
N LYS A 346 5.20 18.51 -7.70
CA LYS A 346 4.84 19.66 -8.53
C LYS A 346 5.00 19.33 -10.01
N SER A 347 4.02 19.73 -10.82
CA SER A 347 4.10 19.63 -12.28
C SER A 347 5.37 20.30 -12.81
N SER A 348 5.98 19.68 -13.81
CA SER A 348 7.28 20.08 -14.35
C SER A 348 7.41 19.63 -15.80
N ASN A 349 8.05 20.44 -16.64
CA ASN A 349 8.35 20.08 -18.03
C ASN A 349 9.43 18.98 -18.12
N ARG A 350 10.21 18.78 -17.06
CA ARG A 350 11.21 17.71 -16.98
C ARG A 350 10.58 16.33 -17.19
N LEU A 351 11.21 15.50 -18.02
CA LEU A 351 10.81 14.11 -18.22
C LEU A 351 11.04 13.28 -16.96
N ARG A 352 9.94 12.82 -16.36
CA ARG A 352 9.91 11.92 -15.22
C ARG A 352 9.30 10.59 -15.65
N VAL A 353 10.11 9.54 -15.70
CA VAL A 353 9.68 8.20 -16.13
C VAL A 353 9.21 7.44 -14.90
N ARG A 354 7.89 7.30 -14.75
CA ARG A 354 7.29 6.49 -13.69
C ARG A 354 7.48 5.01 -14.00
N LEU A 355 8.15 4.30 -13.10
CA LEU A 355 8.39 2.87 -13.22
C LEU A 355 7.33 2.09 -12.41
N PRO A 356 6.59 1.16 -13.02
CA PRO A 356 5.58 0.39 -12.32
C PRO A 356 6.24 -0.57 -11.31
N VAL A 357 5.62 -0.69 -10.14
CA VAL A 357 5.94 -1.72 -9.14
C VAL A 357 4.82 -2.75 -9.19
N VAL A 358 5.13 -3.97 -9.63
CA VAL A 358 4.16 -5.05 -9.73
C VAL A 358 4.14 -5.91 -8.47
N SER A 359 3.03 -6.60 -8.28
CA SER A 359 2.88 -7.56 -7.20
C SER A 359 3.63 -8.85 -7.49
N LEU A 360 4.14 -9.43 -6.42
CA LEU A 360 4.93 -10.65 -6.45
C LEU A 360 4.01 -11.86 -6.69
N ASN A 361 4.48 -12.80 -7.50
CA ASN A 361 3.99 -14.18 -7.44
C ASN A 361 4.52 -14.84 -6.15
N PRO A 362 3.99 -16.02 -5.76
CA PRO A 362 4.53 -16.79 -4.64
C PRO A 362 6.08 -16.88 -4.73
N PRO A 363 6.80 -16.46 -3.69
CA PRO A 363 8.24 -16.31 -3.74
C PRO A 363 8.97 -17.65 -3.70
N THR A 364 10.13 -17.67 -4.35
CA THR A 364 11.07 -18.78 -4.35
C THR A 364 12.41 -18.32 -3.81
N ILE A 365 13.18 -19.24 -3.24
CA ILE A 365 14.55 -19.03 -2.80
C ILE A 365 15.48 -19.98 -3.56
N PHE A 366 16.69 -19.53 -3.86
CA PHE A 366 17.71 -20.40 -4.46
C PHE A 366 18.61 -20.95 -3.34
N ARG A 367 18.53 -22.26 -3.06
CA ARG A 367 19.39 -22.98 -2.11
C ARG A 367 19.80 -24.32 -2.71
N ASP A 368 21.02 -24.77 -2.42
CA ASP A 368 21.55 -26.07 -2.87
C ASP A 368 21.39 -26.32 -4.39
N ASN A 369 21.69 -25.29 -5.20
CA ASN A 369 21.53 -25.29 -6.66
C ASN A 369 20.11 -25.56 -7.17
N LYS A 370 19.08 -25.37 -6.34
CA LYS A 370 17.68 -25.54 -6.71
C LYS A 370 16.84 -24.36 -6.26
N TYR A 371 15.78 -24.09 -7.02
CA TYR A 371 14.74 -23.16 -6.60
C TYR A 371 13.75 -23.91 -5.71
N ILE A 372 13.54 -23.40 -4.50
CA ILE A 372 12.64 -23.95 -3.49
C ILE A 372 11.55 -22.91 -3.24
N SER A 373 10.29 -23.36 -3.19
CA SER A 373 9.18 -22.49 -2.81
C SER A 373 9.31 -22.07 -1.36
N VAL A 374 9.09 -20.79 -1.05
CA VAL A 374 9.05 -20.31 0.34
C VAL A 374 7.85 -20.91 1.09
N PHE A 375 6.73 -21.08 0.39
CA PHE A 375 5.51 -21.63 0.95
C PHE A 375 5.34 -23.10 0.52
N GLN A 376 4.92 -23.94 1.45
CA GLN A 376 4.60 -25.34 1.17
C GLN A 376 3.40 -25.41 0.21
N ASP A 377 3.46 -26.32 -0.75
CA ASP A 377 2.33 -26.54 -1.67
C ASP A 377 1.20 -27.26 -0.93
N HIS A 378 0.30 -26.46 -0.38
CA HIS A 378 -0.87 -26.90 0.36
C HIS A 378 -2.02 -25.95 0.06
N HIS A 379 -3.21 -26.48 -0.20
CA HIS A 379 -4.35 -25.69 -0.71
C HIS A 379 -4.63 -24.44 0.12
N ILE A 380 -4.73 -24.58 1.45
CA ILE A 380 -4.98 -23.43 2.32
C ILE A 380 -3.81 -22.43 2.33
N ILE A 381 -2.56 -22.87 2.22
CA ILE A 381 -1.41 -21.97 2.18
C ILE A 381 -1.42 -21.17 0.87
N ASN A 382 -1.77 -21.82 -0.24
CA ASN A 382 -1.95 -21.14 -1.52
C ASN A 382 -3.05 -20.08 -1.43
N LEU A 383 -4.18 -20.37 -0.75
CA LEU A 383 -5.22 -19.37 -0.48
C LEU A 383 -4.69 -18.18 0.36
N LEU A 384 -3.94 -18.44 1.43
CA LEU A 384 -3.34 -17.39 2.28
C LEU A 384 -2.36 -16.50 1.49
N VAL A 385 -1.57 -17.11 0.61
CA VAL A 385 -0.62 -16.41 -0.27
C VAL A 385 -1.38 -15.56 -1.29
N ASP A 386 -2.44 -16.09 -1.89
CA ASP A 386 -3.32 -15.36 -2.80
C ASP A 386 -4.01 -14.18 -2.10
N ASP A 387 -4.38 -14.34 -0.84
CA ASP A 387 -5.00 -13.30 0.00
C ASP A 387 -4.04 -12.15 0.34
N CYS A 388 -2.74 -12.42 0.37
CA CYS A 388 -1.71 -11.39 0.45
C CYS A 388 -1.53 -10.65 -0.89
N GLY A 389 -2.07 -11.18 -1.99
CA GLY A 389 -2.19 -10.56 -3.31
C GLY A 389 -0.87 -10.09 -3.91
N GLY A 390 0.22 -10.75 -3.54
CA GLY A 390 1.57 -10.42 -3.99
C GLY A 390 2.20 -9.19 -3.35
N HIS A 391 1.67 -8.72 -2.22
CA HIS A 391 2.28 -7.64 -1.46
C HIS A 391 3.47 -8.16 -0.66
N GLY A 392 4.69 -7.74 -1.01
CA GLY A 392 5.93 -8.30 -0.45
C GLY A 392 5.96 -8.32 1.08
N ARG A 393 5.57 -7.22 1.73
CA ARG A 393 5.49 -7.18 3.20
C ARG A 393 4.42 -8.09 3.79
N ALA A 394 3.29 -8.27 3.11
CA ALA A 394 2.25 -9.18 3.59
C ALA A 394 2.72 -10.63 3.51
N LEU A 395 3.41 -10.98 2.42
CA LEU A 395 4.04 -12.28 2.24
C LEU A 395 5.17 -12.51 3.26
N GLU A 396 5.97 -11.50 3.60
CA GLU A 396 7.02 -11.62 4.61
C GLU A 396 6.41 -11.92 5.99
N VAL A 397 5.39 -11.15 6.39
CA VAL A 397 4.68 -11.38 7.65
C VAL A 397 4.00 -12.74 7.65
N LEU A 398 3.40 -13.17 6.53
CA LEU A 398 2.82 -14.52 6.40
C LEU A 398 3.88 -15.60 6.57
N ALA A 399 5.04 -15.47 5.90
CA ALA A 399 6.14 -16.43 6.03
C ALA A 399 6.66 -16.51 7.48
N GLU A 400 6.81 -15.38 8.15
CA GLU A 400 7.18 -15.33 9.57
C GLU A 400 6.11 -15.93 10.48
N THR A 401 4.83 -15.67 10.21
CA THR A 401 3.69 -16.15 11.02
C THR A 401 3.51 -17.66 10.87
N ILE A 402 3.77 -18.21 9.68
CA ILE A 402 3.82 -19.66 9.44
C ILE A 402 5.05 -20.25 10.13
N GLY A 403 6.24 -19.70 9.90
CA GLY A 403 7.49 -20.19 10.47
C GLY A 403 7.66 -21.72 10.26
N ASP A 404 8.02 -22.42 11.33
CA ASP A 404 8.18 -23.88 11.35
C ASP A 404 6.91 -24.63 11.79
N LYS A 405 5.74 -23.97 11.80
CA LYS A 405 4.48 -24.60 12.24
C LYS A 405 4.14 -25.81 11.34
N ASN A 406 3.68 -26.90 11.96
CA ASN A 406 3.11 -28.02 11.22
C ASN A 406 1.74 -27.60 10.66
N ILE A 407 1.65 -27.43 9.34
CA ILE A 407 0.44 -27.00 8.65
C ILE A 407 -0.75 -27.93 8.95
N ASN A 408 -0.52 -29.23 9.13
CA ASN A 408 -1.59 -30.20 9.39
C ASN A 408 -2.28 -29.99 10.74
N ASP A 409 -1.56 -29.47 11.74
CA ASP A 409 -2.06 -29.26 13.10
C ASP A 409 -2.41 -27.78 13.36
N CYS A 410 -2.37 -26.94 12.33
CA CYS A 410 -2.57 -25.51 12.46
C CYS A 410 -4.06 -25.14 12.58
N ASN A 411 -4.35 -24.19 13.48
CA ASN A 411 -5.60 -23.44 13.48
C ASN A 411 -5.46 -22.25 12.51
N PHE A 412 -6.05 -22.38 11.32
CA PHE A 412 -5.91 -21.39 10.26
C PHE A 412 -6.64 -20.07 10.53
N ASP A 413 -7.74 -20.10 11.29
CA ASP A 413 -8.43 -18.87 11.70
C ASP A 413 -7.51 -18.07 12.63
N GLN A 414 -6.90 -18.73 13.63
CA GLN A 414 -5.93 -18.09 14.51
C GLN A 414 -4.71 -17.57 13.73
N LEU A 415 -4.15 -18.38 12.82
CA LEU A 415 -3.02 -17.96 11.97
C LEU A 415 -3.35 -16.68 11.20
N MET A 416 -4.57 -16.58 10.70
CA MET A 416 -5.02 -15.42 9.93
C MET A 416 -5.30 -14.19 10.78
N HIS A 417 -5.82 -14.38 12.00
CA HIS A 417 -5.90 -13.32 12.99
C HIS A 417 -4.51 -12.81 13.40
N ASP A 418 -3.54 -13.70 13.59
CA ASP A 418 -2.15 -13.34 13.91
C ASP A 418 -1.48 -12.55 12.77
N LEU A 419 -1.68 -12.99 11.52
CA LEU A 419 -1.21 -12.28 10.32
C LEU A 419 -1.81 -10.87 10.27
N ARG A 420 -3.13 -10.77 10.44
CA ARG A 420 -3.85 -9.50 10.42
C ARG A 420 -3.32 -8.55 11.49
N ALA A 421 -3.24 -9.01 12.74
CA ALA A 421 -2.74 -8.20 13.86
C ALA A 421 -1.29 -7.74 13.62
N SER A 422 -0.44 -8.63 13.10
CA SER A 422 0.95 -8.30 12.77
C SER A 422 1.07 -7.26 11.65
N LEU A 423 0.16 -7.27 10.68
CA LEU A 423 0.13 -6.25 9.62
C LEU A 423 -0.39 -4.91 10.11
N GLU A 424 -1.43 -4.91 10.94
CA GLU A 424 -1.97 -3.70 11.58
C GLU A 424 -0.92 -3.02 12.47
N ASP A 425 -0.16 -3.80 13.25
CA ASP A 425 0.91 -3.30 14.15
C ASP A 425 2.12 -2.76 13.38
N ARG A 426 2.59 -3.49 12.35
CA ARG A 426 3.79 -3.10 11.59
C ARG A 426 3.55 -1.97 10.61
N TYR A 427 2.31 -1.79 10.14
CA TYR A 427 1.99 -0.85 9.06
C TYR A 427 0.79 0.05 9.39
N PRO A 428 0.76 0.76 10.53
CA PRO A 428 -0.38 1.61 10.91
C PRO A 428 -0.59 2.77 9.92
N SER A 429 0.50 3.28 9.33
CA SER A 429 0.47 4.37 8.35
C SER A 429 -0.01 3.96 6.95
N VAL A 430 -0.05 2.66 6.66
CA VAL A 430 -0.48 2.12 5.35
C VAL A 430 -2.00 2.22 5.20
N LEU A 431 -2.72 2.36 6.32
CA LEU A 431 -4.16 2.62 6.40
C LEU A 431 -4.48 4.08 6.71
N ASN A 432 -3.67 5.04 6.22
CA ASN A 432 -3.91 6.48 6.43
C ASN A 432 -5.09 7.01 5.57
N ILE A 433 -6.25 6.37 5.72
CA ILE A 433 -7.55 6.74 5.19
C ILE A 433 -8.53 6.76 6.36
N SER A 434 -9.54 7.62 6.31
CA SER A 434 -10.57 7.66 7.34
C SER A 434 -11.40 6.36 7.34
N ALA A 435 -12.05 6.05 8.47
CA ALA A 435 -12.93 4.89 8.56
C ALA A 435 -14.08 4.92 7.53
N LEU A 436 -14.59 6.12 7.20
CA LEU A 436 -15.64 6.29 6.18
C LEU A 436 -15.12 5.99 4.78
N GLU A 437 -13.91 6.46 4.44
CA GLU A 437 -13.27 6.15 3.15
C GLU A 437 -12.96 4.65 3.05
N ALA A 438 -12.42 4.03 4.11
CA ALA A 438 -12.17 2.60 4.16
C ALA A 438 -13.43 1.78 3.90
N GLN A 439 -14.55 2.15 4.55
CA GLN A 439 -15.85 1.52 4.31
C GLN A 439 -16.29 1.69 2.85
N ALA A 440 -16.22 2.90 2.29
CA ALA A 440 -16.62 3.16 0.91
C ALA A 440 -15.82 2.30 -0.09
N ILE A 441 -14.51 2.19 0.11
CA ILE A 441 -13.60 1.38 -0.71
C ILE A 441 -13.94 -0.11 -0.57
N VAL A 442 -14.09 -0.62 0.65
CA VAL A 442 -14.40 -2.03 0.90
C VAL A 442 -15.73 -2.40 0.22
N ARG A 443 -16.78 -1.59 0.38
CA ARG A 443 -18.06 -1.83 -0.30
C ARG A 443 -17.89 -1.82 -1.83
N ALA A 444 -17.15 -0.84 -2.38
CA ALA A 444 -16.92 -0.73 -3.82
C ALA A 444 -16.18 -1.95 -4.39
N ILE A 445 -15.19 -2.49 -3.67
CA ILE A 445 -14.47 -3.71 -4.04
C ILE A 445 -15.40 -4.92 -3.96
N LEU A 446 -16.09 -5.11 -2.84
CA LEU A 446 -16.96 -6.27 -2.61
C LEU A 446 -18.11 -6.33 -3.62
N THR A 447 -18.72 -5.19 -3.98
CA THR A 447 -19.83 -5.17 -4.94
C THR A 447 -19.41 -5.07 -6.39
N ARG A 448 -18.10 -4.95 -6.66
CA ARG A 448 -17.53 -4.68 -7.99
C ARG A 448 -18.25 -3.53 -8.70
N ILE A 449 -18.48 -2.41 -8.00
CA ILE A 449 -19.15 -1.27 -8.63
C ILE A 449 -18.24 -0.66 -9.70
N ARG A 450 -18.83 -0.25 -10.83
CA ARG A 450 -18.10 0.46 -11.87
C ARG A 450 -17.84 1.89 -11.42
N LEU A 451 -16.57 2.28 -11.40
CA LEU A 451 -16.11 3.62 -11.02
C LEU A 451 -15.50 4.31 -12.24
N ASP A 452 -15.67 5.63 -12.36
CA ASP A 452 -14.96 6.45 -13.37
C ASP A 452 -13.74 7.10 -12.70
N SER A 453 -12.54 6.92 -13.28
CA SER A 453 -11.30 7.46 -12.73
C SER A 453 -11.27 8.99 -12.62
N ARG A 454 -12.22 9.68 -13.27
CA ARG A 454 -12.33 11.15 -13.29
C ARG A 454 -13.43 11.68 -12.36
N LYS A 455 -14.19 10.81 -11.69
CA LYS A 455 -15.24 11.19 -10.74
C LYS A 455 -14.84 10.77 -9.33
N CYS A 456 -15.37 11.43 -8.32
CA CYS A 456 -15.13 11.01 -6.94
C CYS A 456 -15.73 9.62 -6.71
N VAL A 457 -15.06 8.81 -5.89
CA VAL A 457 -15.61 7.54 -5.43
C VAL A 457 -16.87 7.87 -4.61
N PRO A 458 -18.00 7.18 -4.84
CA PRO A 458 -19.23 7.41 -4.08
C PRO A 458 -18.99 7.42 -2.57
N CYS A 459 -19.68 8.32 -1.87
CA CYS A 459 -19.52 8.56 -0.43
C CYS A 459 -18.14 9.11 0.00
N THR A 460 -17.32 9.62 -0.93
CA THR A 460 -16.04 10.28 -0.66
C THR A 460 -15.90 11.56 -1.48
N ASP A 461 -14.93 12.40 -1.13
CA ASP A 461 -14.54 13.60 -1.90
C ASP A 461 -13.28 13.37 -2.77
N LYS A 462 -12.85 12.11 -2.94
CA LYS A 462 -11.60 11.73 -3.61
C LYS A 462 -11.82 10.92 -4.87
N LEU A 463 -10.97 11.12 -5.87
CA LEU A 463 -10.95 10.33 -7.12
C LEU A 463 -10.36 8.92 -6.88
N PRO A 464 -10.67 7.92 -7.74
CA PRO A 464 -10.09 6.59 -7.63
C PRO A 464 -8.57 6.56 -7.55
N ASP A 465 -7.90 7.42 -8.29
CA ASP A 465 -6.44 7.53 -8.26
C ASP A 465 -5.94 7.75 -6.83
N TYR A 466 -6.63 8.58 -6.02
CA TYR A 466 -6.25 8.87 -4.64
C TYR A 466 -6.00 7.60 -3.81
N PHE A 467 -6.91 6.63 -3.91
CA PHE A 467 -6.89 5.40 -3.14
C PHE A 467 -5.92 4.34 -3.69
N VAL A 468 -5.56 4.43 -4.97
CA VAL A 468 -4.65 3.48 -5.64
C VAL A 468 -3.19 3.76 -5.32
N GLN A 469 -2.84 5.00 -5.00
CA GLN A 469 -1.45 5.43 -4.91
C GLN A 469 -0.64 4.85 -3.76
N PRO A 470 -1.24 4.58 -2.58
CA PRO A 470 -0.58 3.78 -1.55
C PRO A 470 -0.18 2.38 -2.05
N GLY A 471 -0.67 1.93 -3.22
CA GLY A 471 -0.28 0.66 -3.83
C GLY A 471 -0.92 -0.57 -3.19
N LEU A 472 -1.71 -0.37 -2.13
CA LEU A 472 -2.58 -1.39 -1.53
C LEU A 472 -3.75 -1.75 -2.45
N ILE A 473 -4.43 -0.71 -2.95
CA ILE A 473 -5.60 -0.82 -3.81
C ILE A 473 -5.15 -0.60 -5.25
N ARG A 474 -5.75 -1.32 -6.17
CA ARG A 474 -5.53 -1.22 -7.61
C ARG A 474 -6.82 -0.77 -8.28
N PHE A 475 -6.67 -0.06 -9.39
CA PHE A 475 -7.80 0.28 -10.25
C PHE A 475 -7.67 -0.47 -11.58
N GLU A 476 -8.55 -1.45 -11.77
CA GLU A 476 -8.61 -2.30 -12.95
C GLU A 476 -9.48 -1.63 -14.02
N LYS A 477 -8.84 -0.94 -14.97
CA LYS A 477 -9.54 -0.31 -16.09
C LYS A 477 -10.20 -1.34 -17.00
N ILE A 478 -11.39 -1.00 -17.49
CA ILE A 478 -12.11 -1.79 -18.48
C ILE A 478 -11.63 -1.39 -19.87
N GLY A 479 -10.79 -2.21 -20.48
CA GLY A 479 -10.19 -1.93 -21.79
C GLY A 479 -9.41 -0.62 -21.77
N THR A 480 -9.77 0.31 -22.64
CA THR A 480 -9.18 1.66 -22.71
C THR A 480 -10.06 2.74 -22.06
N SER A 481 -11.16 2.36 -21.39
CA SER A 481 -12.07 3.30 -20.73
C SER A 481 -11.42 3.97 -19.51
N ALA A 482 -11.95 5.14 -19.15
CA ALA A 482 -11.70 5.75 -17.85
C ALA A 482 -12.38 4.99 -16.70
N GLU A 483 -13.31 4.08 -17.04
CA GLU A 483 -14.01 3.27 -16.06
C GLU A 483 -13.24 2.03 -15.66
N GLY A 484 -13.41 1.61 -14.41
CA GLY A 484 -12.74 0.47 -13.84
C GLY A 484 -13.35 0.02 -12.52
N TYR A 485 -12.67 -0.92 -11.88
CA TYR A 485 -13.03 -1.47 -10.57
C TYR A 485 -11.88 -1.28 -9.61
N PHE A 486 -12.19 -1.07 -8.33
CA PHE A 486 -11.18 -1.28 -7.31
C PHE A 486 -10.94 -2.78 -7.08
N ASN A 487 -9.69 -3.11 -6.80
CA ASN A 487 -9.27 -4.42 -6.36
C ASN A 487 -8.18 -4.27 -5.29
N ALA A 488 -8.16 -5.12 -4.28
CA ALA A 488 -7.12 -5.13 -3.26
C ALA A 488 -6.93 -6.57 -2.76
N PRO A 489 -5.76 -6.95 -2.23
CA PRO A 489 -5.61 -8.25 -1.58
C PRO A 489 -6.62 -8.43 -0.44
N TYR A 490 -7.14 -9.64 -0.27
CA TYR A 490 -8.21 -9.94 0.68
C TYR A 490 -7.86 -9.55 2.12
N ILE A 491 -6.60 -9.78 2.53
CA ILE A 491 -6.13 -9.41 3.88
C ILE A 491 -6.30 -7.91 4.15
N TRP A 492 -6.03 -7.07 3.16
CA TRP A 492 -6.17 -5.62 3.30
C TRP A 492 -7.63 -5.18 3.31
N ILE A 493 -8.51 -5.88 2.58
CA ILE A 493 -9.96 -5.64 2.63
C ILE A 493 -10.48 -5.95 4.04
N TRP A 494 -10.06 -7.06 4.62
CA TRP A 494 -10.46 -7.42 5.98
C TRP A 494 -9.95 -6.43 7.03
N ILE A 495 -8.69 -6.00 6.90
CA ILE A 495 -8.11 -4.94 7.75
C ILE A 495 -8.92 -3.64 7.62
N MET A 496 -9.20 -3.19 6.38
CA MET A 496 -9.98 -1.96 6.12
C MET A 496 -11.44 -2.06 6.58
N ALA A 497 -12.02 -3.26 6.58
CA ALA A 497 -13.39 -3.47 7.04
C ALA A 497 -13.56 -3.23 8.55
N GLN A 498 -12.46 -3.19 9.31
CA GLN A 498 -12.40 -2.86 10.75
C GLN A 498 -13.59 -3.39 11.56
N PRO A 499 -13.80 -4.72 11.65
CA PRO A 499 -14.96 -5.28 12.33
C PRO A 499 -15.04 -5.01 13.86
N SER A 500 -14.07 -4.30 14.46
CA SER A 500 -13.83 -4.25 15.90
C SER A 500 -13.92 -2.88 16.60
N THR A 501 -14.36 -1.79 15.96
CA THR A 501 -14.45 -0.47 16.64
C THR A 501 -15.87 0.13 16.70
N LEU A 502 -16.16 0.86 17.78
CA LEU A 502 -17.39 1.64 17.97
C LEU A 502 -17.54 2.63 16.79
N GLY A 503 -18.58 2.46 15.96
CA GLY A 503 -18.79 3.25 14.74
C GLY A 503 -18.45 2.54 13.42
N GLY A 504 -18.05 1.27 13.47
CA GLY A 504 -17.89 0.41 12.28
C GLY A 504 -19.20 0.19 11.51
N ASP A 505 -19.08 -0.11 10.22
CA ASP A 505 -20.22 -0.46 9.37
C ASP A 505 -20.85 -1.79 9.84
N PRO A 506 -22.10 -1.79 10.35
CA PRO A 506 -22.74 -3.03 10.82
C PRO A 506 -22.78 -4.12 9.74
N LEU A 507 -22.88 -3.73 8.46
CA LEU A 507 -22.92 -4.67 7.35
C LEU A 507 -21.56 -5.36 7.16
N LEU A 508 -20.46 -4.60 7.18
CA LEU A 508 -19.12 -5.16 7.03
C LEU A 508 -18.68 -5.95 8.27
N ARG A 509 -19.13 -5.57 9.46
CA ARG A 509 -18.92 -6.35 10.69
C ARG A 509 -19.47 -7.78 10.54
N ASP A 510 -20.65 -7.91 9.94
CA ASP A 510 -21.38 -9.18 9.86
C ASP A 510 -21.04 -9.98 8.57
N TRP A 511 -20.16 -9.48 7.71
CA TRP A 511 -19.77 -10.11 6.43
C TRP A 511 -18.90 -11.39 6.56
N GLN A 512 -18.51 -11.79 7.78
CA GLN A 512 -17.71 -13.00 8.08
C GLN A 512 -16.42 -13.15 7.25
N PHE A 513 -15.48 -12.22 7.40
CA PHE A 513 -14.22 -12.25 6.65
C PHE A 513 -13.27 -13.44 6.96
N CYS A 514 -13.45 -14.13 8.10
CA CYS A 514 -12.61 -15.27 8.49
C CYS A 514 -13.33 -16.59 8.19
N ASP A 515 -13.21 -17.05 6.95
CA ASP A 515 -13.85 -18.26 6.40
C ASP A 515 -12.88 -19.44 6.21
N TYR A 516 -11.63 -19.32 6.69
CA TYR A 516 -10.57 -20.31 6.44
C TYR A 516 -10.89 -21.68 7.04
N GLY A 517 -11.50 -21.73 8.23
CA GLY A 517 -12.02 -22.98 8.79
C GLY A 517 -12.99 -23.71 7.84
N GLU A 518 -13.84 -22.98 7.13
CA GLU A 518 -14.78 -23.55 6.15
C GLU A 518 -14.04 -24.09 4.92
N HIS A 519 -13.08 -23.33 4.38
CA HIS A 519 -12.25 -23.77 3.25
C HIS A 519 -11.50 -25.04 3.59
N VAL A 520 -10.89 -25.13 4.77
CA VAL A 520 -10.14 -26.33 5.17
C VAL A 520 -11.05 -27.54 5.26
N ALA A 521 -12.28 -27.39 5.77
CA ALA A 521 -13.24 -28.48 5.85
C ALA A 521 -13.65 -29.03 4.48
N THR A 522 -13.50 -28.26 3.38
CA THR A 522 -13.73 -28.78 2.03
C THR A 522 -12.64 -29.74 1.54
N PHE A 523 -11.44 -29.71 2.15
CA PHE A 523 -10.29 -30.55 1.77
C PHE A 523 -9.87 -31.56 2.84
N ASP A 524 -10.16 -31.32 4.12
CA ASP A 524 -9.93 -32.25 5.24
C ASP A 524 -11.26 -32.70 5.85
N ARG A 525 -11.71 -33.89 5.43
CA ARG A 525 -12.99 -34.52 5.84
C ARG A 525 -13.08 -34.85 7.34
N ARG A 526 -11.99 -34.72 8.10
CA ARG A 526 -11.98 -34.89 9.55
C ARG A 526 -12.43 -33.64 10.30
N ARG A 527 -12.46 -32.48 9.63
CA ARG A 527 -12.91 -31.22 10.22
C ARG A 527 -14.40 -31.03 10.00
N ILE A 528 -15.07 -30.44 10.99
CA ILE A 528 -16.51 -30.17 10.93
C ILE A 528 -16.73 -29.06 9.89
N PRO A 529 -17.55 -29.28 8.84
CA PRO A 529 -17.88 -28.24 7.88
C PRO A 529 -18.53 -27.05 8.59
N GLY A 530 -18.15 -25.83 8.18
CA GLY A 530 -18.86 -24.61 8.60
C GLY A 530 -20.33 -24.64 8.15
N ALA A 531 -21.17 -23.87 8.83
CA ALA A 531 -22.61 -23.82 8.60
C ALA A 531 -22.93 -22.98 7.34
N GLN A 532 -22.58 -23.43 6.14
CA GLN A 532 -23.04 -22.79 4.88
C GLN A 532 -24.14 -23.63 4.21
N LEU A 533 -25.38 -23.48 4.67
CA LEU A 533 -26.55 -24.20 4.15
C LEU A 533 -27.09 -23.58 2.84
N TRP A 534 -28.11 -24.23 2.25
CA TRP A 534 -28.81 -23.71 1.07
C TRP A 534 -29.40 -22.31 1.32
N ASP A 535 -30.10 -22.15 2.45
CA ASP A 535 -30.75 -20.90 2.81
C ASP A 535 -29.74 -19.74 2.86
N HIS A 536 -28.48 -19.98 3.23
CA HIS A 536 -27.46 -18.94 3.27
C HIS A 536 -27.16 -18.30 1.90
N PHE A 537 -27.49 -18.97 0.78
CA PHE A 537 -27.39 -18.35 -0.54
C PHE A 537 -28.46 -17.29 -0.78
N GLU A 538 -29.70 -17.52 -0.35
CA GLU A 538 -30.80 -16.54 -0.43
C GLU A 538 -30.47 -15.30 0.41
N TYR A 539 -29.90 -15.52 1.60
CA TYR A 539 -29.47 -14.47 2.50
C TYR A 539 -28.31 -13.69 1.89
N PHE A 540 -27.31 -14.38 1.34
CA PHE A 540 -26.17 -13.75 0.67
C PHE A 540 -26.63 -12.83 -0.47
N VAL A 541 -27.55 -13.27 -1.34
CA VAL A 541 -28.06 -12.46 -2.45
C VAL A 541 -28.72 -11.18 -1.94
N ALA A 542 -29.55 -11.29 -0.90
CA ALA A 542 -30.23 -10.14 -0.31
C ALA A 542 -29.25 -9.18 0.41
N ILE A 543 -28.28 -9.71 1.17
CA ILE A 543 -27.22 -8.91 1.81
C ILE A 543 -26.36 -8.22 0.75
N PHE A 544 -26.04 -8.89 -0.36
CA PHE A 544 -25.28 -8.30 -1.46
C PHE A 544 -26.05 -7.15 -2.13
N ARG A 545 -27.37 -7.29 -2.30
CA ARG A 545 -28.21 -6.18 -2.79
C ARG A 545 -28.28 -5.03 -1.81
N TYR A 546 -28.37 -5.32 -0.51
CA TYR A 546 -28.29 -4.34 0.56
C TYR A 546 -26.95 -3.60 0.52
N LEU A 547 -25.84 -4.31 0.37
CA LEU A 547 -24.50 -3.74 0.22
C LEU A 547 -24.43 -2.79 -0.98
N LYS A 548 -24.92 -3.21 -2.16
CA LYS A 548 -24.98 -2.37 -3.37
C LYS A 548 -25.73 -1.05 -3.14
N SER A 549 -26.81 -1.05 -2.36
CA SER A 549 -27.55 0.18 -2.05
C SER A 549 -26.75 1.21 -1.25
N ARG A 550 -25.77 0.74 -0.46
CA ARG A 550 -24.94 1.54 0.45
C ARG A 550 -23.65 2.03 -0.22
N VAL A 551 -23.38 1.59 -1.45
CA VAL A 551 -22.29 2.13 -2.27
C VAL A 551 -22.72 3.44 -2.91
N LEU A 552 -23.99 3.56 -3.30
CA LEU A 552 -24.57 4.78 -3.87
C LEU A 552 -25.04 5.75 -2.78
N GLU A 553 -25.18 7.02 -3.12
CA GLU A 553 -25.70 8.03 -2.20
C GLU A 553 -27.20 7.82 -1.95
N GLU A 554 -27.66 8.19 -0.74
CA GLU A 554 -29.09 8.22 -0.40
C GLU A 554 -29.80 9.25 -1.29
N GLY A 555 -30.87 8.85 -1.96
CA GLY A 555 -31.62 9.72 -2.87
C GLY A 555 -31.05 9.82 -4.29
N GLN A 556 -29.89 9.20 -4.57
CA GLN A 556 -29.30 9.21 -5.91
C GLN A 556 -30.21 8.50 -6.91
N LYS A 557 -30.42 9.08 -8.10
CA LYS A 557 -31.08 8.38 -9.21
C LYS A 557 -30.12 7.36 -9.82
N THR A 558 -30.59 6.13 -9.98
CA THR A 558 -29.84 5.02 -10.58
C THR A 558 -30.78 4.14 -11.41
N THR A 559 -30.25 3.11 -12.05
CA THR A 559 -31.00 2.18 -12.88
C THR A 559 -30.74 0.71 -12.54
N ILE A 560 -31.58 -0.17 -13.06
CA ILE A 560 -31.42 -1.62 -12.93
C ILE A 560 -30.14 -2.11 -13.61
N SER A 561 -29.80 -1.56 -14.78
CA SER A 561 -28.57 -1.95 -15.46
C SER A 561 -27.31 -1.55 -14.68
N GLU A 562 -27.32 -0.41 -13.98
CA GLU A 562 -26.23 0.01 -13.11
C GLU A 562 -26.10 -0.89 -11.88
N ILE A 563 -27.19 -1.12 -11.13
CA ILE A 563 -27.19 -1.96 -9.93
C ILE A 563 -26.82 -3.41 -10.25
N HIS A 564 -27.32 -3.96 -11.36
CA HIS A 564 -27.04 -5.33 -11.77
C HIS A 564 -25.95 -5.43 -12.84
N THR A 565 -25.02 -4.47 -12.87
CA THR A 565 -23.81 -4.55 -13.70
C THR A 565 -23.13 -5.91 -13.52
N GLY A 566 -22.75 -6.53 -14.63
CA GLY A 566 -22.14 -7.87 -14.67
C GLY A 566 -23.14 -9.01 -14.87
N ALA A 567 -24.45 -8.79 -14.66
CA ALA A 567 -25.49 -9.77 -14.98
C ALA A 567 -25.80 -9.78 -16.49
N ARG A 568 -26.38 -10.87 -16.99
CA ARG A 568 -26.97 -10.92 -18.33
C ARG A 568 -28.40 -10.40 -18.21
N LEU A 569 -28.69 -9.27 -18.85
CA LEU A 569 -29.95 -8.53 -18.69
C LEU A 569 -30.70 -8.43 -20.03
N ARG A 570 -32.03 -8.46 -19.97
CA ARG A 570 -32.91 -7.97 -21.03
C ARG A 570 -33.91 -6.98 -20.45
N LEU A 571 -33.80 -5.74 -20.90
CA LEU A 571 -34.64 -4.62 -20.48
C LEU A 571 -35.32 -4.04 -21.71
N GLU A 572 -36.63 -3.77 -21.64
CA GLU A 572 -37.33 -3.01 -22.69
C GLU A 572 -36.92 -1.53 -22.60
N TYR A 573 -36.96 -1.00 -21.37
CA TYR A 573 -36.40 0.29 -20.97
C TYR A 573 -35.69 0.09 -19.63
N ASP A 574 -34.59 0.82 -19.41
CA ASP A 574 -33.87 0.70 -18.15
C ASP A 574 -34.65 1.39 -17.02
N ILE A 575 -35.07 0.61 -16.03
CA ILE A 575 -35.94 1.07 -14.94
C ILE A 575 -35.13 2.03 -14.06
N THR A 576 -35.42 3.33 -14.15
CA THR A 576 -34.82 4.36 -13.30
C THR A 576 -35.57 4.50 -11.98
N PHE A 577 -34.87 4.57 -10.85
CA PHE A 577 -35.45 4.72 -9.52
C PHE A 577 -34.54 5.52 -8.57
N THR A 578 -35.08 5.93 -7.43
CA THR A 578 -34.33 6.55 -6.33
C THR A 578 -33.65 5.48 -5.49
N ASN A 579 -32.32 5.53 -5.37
CA ASN A 579 -31.60 4.69 -4.44
C ASN A 579 -31.90 5.10 -2.99
N HIS A 580 -32.28 4.13 -2.18
CA HIS A 580 -32.31 4.26 -0.74
C HIS A 580 -31.31 3.28 -0.15
N HIS A 581 -30.63 3.69 0.92
CA HIS A 581 -29.85 2.83 1.79
C HIS A 581 -30.80 1.84 2.45
N LEU A 582 -30.83 0.62 1.90
CA LEU A 582 -31.82 -0.38 2.28
C LEU A 582 -31.64 -0.82 3.74
N LYS A 583 -32.65 -1.47 4.28
CA LYS A 583 -32.56 -2.29 5.49
C LYS A 583 -32.97 -3.72 5.13
N LEU A 584 -32.29 -4.69 5.71
CA LEU A 584 -32.62 -6.09 5.55
C LEU A 584 -33.67 -6.49 6.59
N GLU A 585 -34.72 -7.18 6.16
CA GLU A 585 -35.78 -7.69 7.03
C GLU A 585 -36.20 -9.10 6.59
N HIS A 586 -36.67 -9.91 7.53
CA HIS A 586 -37.13 -11.27 7.29
C HIS A 586 -38.64 -11.34 7.47
N ALA A 587 -39.38 -11.77 6.46
CA ALA A 587 -40.83 -11.93 6.56
C ALA A 587 -41.19 -13.14 7.44
N LYS A 588 -42.09 -12.95 8.41
CA LYS A 588 -42.61 -14.07 9.25
C LYS A 588 -43.46 -15.06 8.47
N HIS A 589 -43.97 -14.64 7.31
CA HIS A 589 -44.92 -15.39 6.51
C HIS A 589 -44.46 -15.41 5.05
N GLN A 590 -45.01 -16.36 4.29
CA GLN A 590 -44.81 -16.40 2.85
C GLN A 590 -45.54 -15.24 2.19
N GLU A 591 -44.80 -14.38 1.51
CA GLU A 591 -45.30 -13.17 0.90
C GLU A 591 -45.35 -13.29 -0.62
N VAL A 592 -46.38 -12.70 -1.22
CA VAL A 592 -46.48 -12.58 -2.67
C VAL A 592 -45.53 -11.47 -3.12
N THR A 593 -44.70 -11.71 -4.12
CA THR A 593 -43.67 -10.75 -4.57
C THR A 593 -44.06 -9.92 -5.78
N ASN A 594 -45.10 -10.33 -6.51
CA ASN A 594 -45.61 -9.63 -7.69
C ASN A 594 -46.28 -8.30 -7.33
N SER A 595 -45.75 -7.18 -7.85
CA SER A 595 -46.21 -5.83 -7.50
C SER A 595 -47.63 -5.50 -7.97
N SER A 596 -48.16 -6.22 -8.97
CA SER A 596 -49.53 -6.03 -9.45
C SER A 596 -50.59 -6.38 -8.39
N LYS A 597 -50.22 -7.21 -7.40
CA LYS A 597 -51.07 -7.60 -6.29
C LYS A 597 -50.99 -6.66 -5.09
N TYR A 598 -50.12 -5.64 -5.14
CA TYR A 598 -49.91 -4.70 -4.05
C TYR A 598 -50.78 -3.46 -4.21
N THR A 599 -51.32 -2.97 -3.10
CA THR A 599 -51.96 -1.65 -3.06
C THR A 599 -50.92 -0.54 -2.91
N LYS A 600 -51.35 0.73 -2.79
CA LYS A 600 -50.46 1.88 -2.53
C LYS A 600 -49.60 1.70 -1.27
N THR A 601 -50.07 0.92 -0.31
CA THR A 601 -49.32 0.50 0.88
C THR A 601 -49.26 -1.01 0.92
N ARG A 602 -48.11 -1.58 1.27
CA ARG A 602 -47.97 -3.02 1.52
C ARG A 602 -47.17 -3.21 2.80
N LYS A 603 -47.89 -3.38 3.91
CA LYS A 603 -47.28 -3.71 5.19
C LYS A 603 -46.98 -5.20 5.24
N ILE A 604 -45.74 -5.54 5.57
CA ILE A 604 -45.27 -6.91 5.77
C ILE A 604 -44.85 -7.05 7.23
N ILE A 605 -45.26 -8.15 7.84
CA ILE A 605 -44.89 -8.49 9.21
C ILE A 605 -43.55 -9.23 9.13
N CYS A 606 -42.52 -8.58 9.65
CA CYS A 606 -41.17 -9.12 9.71
C CYS A 606 -40.86 -9.61 11.13
N GLU A 607 -39.74 -10.31 11.30
CA GLU A 607 -39.32 -10.91 12.58
C GLU A 607 -39.35 -9.88 13.73
N ASP A 608 -38.66 -8.75 13.51
CA ASP A 608 -38.45 -7.71 14.53
C ASP A 608 -39.31 -6.46 14.31
N SER A 609 -40.04 -6.36 13.19
CA SER A 609 -40.69 -5.11 12.81
C SER A 609 -41.89 -5.29 11.86
N VAL A 610 -42.64 -4.22 11.61
CA VAL A 610 -43.66 -4.17 10.54
C VAL A 610 -43.27 -3.07 9.56
N VAL A 611 -42.99 -3.45 8.32
CA VAL A 611 -42.42 -2.54 7.32
C VAL A 611 -43.35 -2.34 6.15
N ASN A 612 -43.30 -1.16 5.53
CA ASN A 612 -44.05 -0.88 4.30
C ASN A 612 -43.12 -0.96 3.08
N VAL A 613 -43.25 -2.02 2.29
CA VAL A 613 -42.36 -2.29 1.14
C VAL A 613 -42.40 -1.15 0.12
N ARG A 614 -43.54 -0.46 0.00
CA ARG A 614 -43.73 0.63 -0.95
C ARG A 614 -42.92 1.89 -0.64
N GLU A 615 -42.26 1.96 0.51
CA GLU A 615 -41.31 3.03 0.84
C GLU A 615 -39.97 2.87 0.11
N GLY A 616 -39.69 1.70 -0.48
CA GLY A 616 -38.46 1.45 -1.23
C GLY A 616 -37.19 1.39 -0.38
N LYS A 617 -37.31 1.34 0.95
CA LYS A 617 -36.21 1.35 1.93
C LYS A 617 -35.83 -0.03 2.47
N TYR A 618 -36.51 -1.08 2.04
CA TYR A 618 -36.39 -2.42 2.62
C TYR A 618 -36.11 -3.46 1.54
N CYS A 619 -35.13 -4.32 1.79
CA CYS A 619 -34.92 -5.59 1.09
C CYS A 619 -35.43 -6.70 2.00
N ILE A 620 -36.43 -7.44 1.54
CA ILE A 620 -37.14 -8.41 2.37
C ILE A 620 -36.77 -9.80 1.88
N ILE A 621 -36.23 -10.62 2.78
CA ILE A 621 -36.08 -12.05 2.60
C ILE A 621 -37.44 -12.69 2.92
N ASN A 622 -37.94 -13.50 2.00
CA ASN A 622 -39.27 -14.10 2.08
C ASN A 622 -39.29 -15.25 3.09
N GLY A 623 -40.49 -15.63 3.52
CA GLY A 623 -40.65 -16.81 4.39
C GLY A 623 -40.24 -18.09 3.66
N GLY A 624 -39.59 -19.01 4.39
CA GLY A 624 -39.13 -20.28 3.85
C GLY A 624 -40.23 -21.05 3.08
N SER A 625 -39.83 -21.72 2.00
CA SER A 625 -40.73 -22.46 1.09
C SER A 625 -41.82 -21.61 0.40
N ALA A 626 -41.68 -20.29 0.35
CA ALA A 626 -42.61 -19.46 -0.40
C ALA A 626 -42.66 -19.89 -1.88
N PRO A 627 -43.86 -19.92 -2.51
CA PRO A 627 -43.99 -20.25 -3.93
C PRO A 627 -43.55 -19.10 -4.87
N HIS A 628 -43.07 -18.00 -4.30
CA HIS A 628 -42.74 -16.74 -4.96
C HIS A 628 -41.23 -16.44 -4.82
N GLY A 629 -40.79 -15.21 -5.11
CA GLY A 629 -39.37 -14.86 -5.03
C GLY A 629 -38.81 -14.98 -3.62
N ASP A 630 -37.54 -15.35 -3.52
CA ASP A 630 -36.83 -15.61 -2.25
C ASP A 630 -36.48 -14.31 -1.52
N SER A 631 -36.25 -13.23 -2.27
CA SER A 631 -36.21 -11.87 -1.71
C SER A 631 -36.71 -10.82 -2.69
N PHE A 632 -37.12 -9.67 -2.18
CA PHE A 632 -37.73 -8.62 -3.00
C PHE A 632 -37.68 -7.23 -2.34
N LEU A 633 -37.83 -6.20 -3.17
CA LEU A 633 -38.01 -4.81 -2.75
C LEU A 633 -38.85 -4.03 -3.76
N SER A 634 -39.36 -2.85 -3.37
CA SER A 634 -40.03 -1.94 -4.30
C SER A 634 -39.04 -0.89 -4.83
N LEU A 635 -39.07 -0.63 -6.13
CA LEU A 635 -38.24 0.38 -6.79
C LEU A 635 -38.94 1.75 -6.74
N ASP A 636 -38.39 2.72 -5.99
CA ASP A 636 -39.02 4.04 -5.88
C ASP A 636 -38.91 4.86 -7.18
N GLN A 637 -39.96 4.82 -7.99
CA GLN A 637 -40.10 5.66 -9.18
C GLN A 637 -40.93 6.93 -8.93
N SER A 638 -41.30 7.20 -7.68
CA SER A 638 -42.21 8.29 -7.30
C SER A 638 -43.58 8.22 -8.04
N ARG A 639 -44.00 7.01 -8.47
CA ARG A 639 -45.26 6.74 -9.17
C ARG A 639 -46.24 6.01 -8.25
N LYS A 640 -47.55 6.07 -8.57
CA LYS A 640 -48.60 5.39 -7.78
C LYS A 640 -48.46 3.85 -7.73
N ASN A 641 -47.75 3.25 -8.70
CA ASN A 641 -47.59 1.81 -8.87
C ASN A 641 -46.12 1.48 -9.15
N ASN A 642 -45.28 1.55 -8.12
CA ASN A 642 -43.86 1.21 -8.24
C ASN A 642 -43.69 -0.29 -8.58
N PRO A 643 -42.80 -0.64 -9.53
CA PRO A 643 -42.46 -2.03 -9.80
C PRO A 643 -41.65 -2.61 -8.62
N ASN A 644 -41.60 -3.93 -8.53
CA ASN A 644 -40.74 -4.63 -7.59
C ASN A 644 -39.47 -5.15 -8.30
N GLU A 645 -38.37 -5.18 -7.57
CA GLU A 645 -37.18 -5.98 -7.87
C GLU A 645 -37.36 -7.30 -7.13
N VAL A 646 -37.38 -8.42 -7.86
CA VAL A 646 -37.64 -9.75 -7.30
C VAL A 646 -36.46 -10.66 -7.60
N HIS A 647 -35.92 -11.28 -6.55
CA HIS A 647 -34.78 -12.18 -6.63
C HIS A 647 -35.25 -13.61 -6.44
N GLN A 648 -34.70 -14.48 -7.28
CA GLN A 648 -34.80 -15.92 -7.10
C GLN A 648 -33.38 -16.49 -7.08
N ALA A 649 -33.05 -17.25 -6.05
CA ALA A 649 -31.80 -17.96 -5.92
C ALA A 649 -32.04 -19.44 -6.20
N LYS A 650 -31.10 -20.10 -6.88
CA LYS A 650 -31.15 -21.53 -7.13
C LYS A 650 -29.76 -22.17 -7.23
N LYS A 651 -29.50 -23.23 -6.48
CA LYS A 651 -28.25 -23.98 -6.54
C LYS A 651 -28.38 -25.15 -7.51
N TRP A 652 -27.66 -25.10 -8.63
CA TRP A 652 -27.53 -26.23 -9.54
C TRP A 652 -26.10 -26.76 -9.56
N LYS A 653 -25.98 -28.10 -9.42
CA LYS A 653 -24.69 -28.81 -9.38
C LYS A 653 -24.30 -29.46 -10.72
N THR A 654 -25.27 -29.87 -11.54
CA THR A 654 -25.01 -30.58 -12.82
C THR A 654 -25.98 -30.23 -13.96
N SER A 655 -27.15 -29.66 -13.65
CA SER A 655 -28.17 -29.29 -14.64
C SER A 655 -27.95 -27.85 -15.11
N ARG A 656 -28.15 -27.61 -16.42
CA ARG A 656 -28.17 -26.25 -16.96
C ARG A 656 -29.53 -25.60 -16.77
N ILE A 657 -29.52 -24.29 -16.55
CA ILE A 657 -30.75 -23.50 -16.60
C ILE A 657 -31.23 -23.41 -18.03
N ASN A 658 -32.34 -24.09 -18.31
CA ASN A 658 -33.02 -24.00 -19.59
C ASN A 658 -34.12 -22.92 -19.56
N ARG A 659 -34.59 -22.57 -20.75
CA ARG A 659 -35.62 -21.56 -20.95
C ARG A 659 -36.89 -21.83 -20.15
N LYS A 660 -37.39 -23.08 -20.15
CA LYS A 660 -38.65 -23.42 -19.49
C LYS A 660 -38.58 -23.11 -18.00
N LEU A 661 -37.54 -23.61 -17.33
CA LEU A 661 -37.40 -23.43 -15.90
C LEU A 661 -37.26 -21.96 -15.51
N TYR A 662 -36.50 -21.17 -16.29
CA TYR A 662 -36.39 -19.73 -16.05
C TYR A 662 -37.76 -19.04 -16.13
N TYR A 663 -38.55 -19.38 -17.16
CA TYR A 663 -39.87 -18.77 -17.37
C TYR A 663 -40.86 -19.18 -16.27
N ASP A 664 -40.87 -20.46 -15.86
CA ASP A 664 -41.70 -20.96 -14.77
C ASP A 664 -41.38 -20.23 -13.44
N GLU A 665 -40.09 -20.01 -13.14
CA GLU A 665 -39.65 -19.27 -11.95
C GLU A 665 -40.00 -17.78 -12.03
N ARG A 666 -39.90 -17.16 -13.20
CA ARG A 666 -40.32 -15.77 -13.39
C ARG A 666 -41.83 -15.60 -13.21
N GLU A 667 -42.63 -16.46 -13.85
CA GLU A 667 -44.09 -16.33 -13.89
C GLU A 667 -44.72 -16.43 -12.48
N LYS A 668 -44.18 -17.32 -11.64
CA LYS A 668 -44.66 -17.44 -10.26
C LYS A 668 -44.20 -16.28 -9.35
N SER A 669 -43.06 -15.65 -9.63
CA SER A 669 -42.41 -14.69 -8.73
C SER A 669 -42.65 -13.22 -9.08
N ALA A 670 -42.75 -12.86 -10.36
CA ALA A 670 -42.75 -11.46 -10.81
C ALA A 670 -43.87 -11.17 -11.82
N GLY A 671 -44.44 -9.96 -11.75
CA GLY A 671 -45.36 -9.46 -12.78
C GLY A 671 -44.64 -8.84 -13.97
N ASP A 672 -45.37 -8.50 -15.04
CA ASP A 672 -44.76 -7.97 -16.27
C ASP A 672 -44.01 -6.65 -16.10
N ARG A 673 -44.41 -5.85 -15.11
CA ARG A 673 -43.77 -4.57 -14.77
C ARG A 673 -42.61 -4.73 -13.80
N ASP A 674 -42.49 -5.88 -13.14
CA ASP A 674 -41.45 -6.13 -12.16
C ASP A 674 -40.14 -6.49 -12.86
N PHE A 675 -39.03 -6.19 -12.20
CA PHE A 675 -37.74 -6.72 -12.59
C PHE A 675 -37.52 -8.05 -11.88
N PHE A 676 -37.26 -9.11 -12.64
CA PHE A 676 -36.96 -10.43 -12.12
C PHE A 676 -35.49 -10.78 -12.37
N ILE A 677 -34.77 -11.27 -11.36
CA ILE A 677 -33.41 -11.78 -11.55
C ILE A 677 -33.23 -13.13 -10.88
N LEU A 678 -32.69 -14.07 -11.66
CA LEU A 678 -32.33 -15.41 -11.19
C LEU A 678 -30.83 -15.47 -10.91
N PHE A 679 -30.47 -15.89 -9.72
CA PHE A 679 -29.09 -16.17 -9.31
C PHE A 679 -28.88 -17.69 -9.26
N THR A 680 -27.87 -18.19 -9.94
CA THR A 680 -27.56 -19.62 -9.99
C THR A 680 -26.06 -19.92 -9.96
N THR A 681 -25.70 -20.97 -9.24
CA THR A 681 -24.33 -21.53 -9.23
C THR A 681 -24.03 -22.38 -10.48
N GLY A 682 -25.05 -22.79 -11.23
CA GLY A 682 -24.93 -23.58 -12.46
C GLY A 682 -24.73 -22.71 -13.70
N GLU A 683 -24.50 -23.36 -14.85
CA GLU A 683 -24.51 -22.68 -16.16
C GLU A 683 -25.95 -22.52 -16.68
N SER A 684 -26.20 -21.48 -17.49
CA SER A 684 -27.44 -21.36 -18.26
C SER A 684 -27.25 -21.66 -19.74
N ASP A 685 -28.30 -22.17 -20.38
CA ASP A 685 -28.36 -22.27 -21.83
C ASP A 685 -28.44 -20.86 -22.46
N ASN A 686 -28.01 -20.75 -23.71
CA ASN A 686 -28.16 -19.52 -24.46
C ASN A 686 -29.62 -19.38 -24.97
N PHE A 687 -30.46 -18.73 -24.16
CA PHE A 687 -31.84 -18.38 -24.52
C PHE A 687 -32.12 -16.90 -24.25
N ASP A 688 -33.07 -16.36 -25.00
CA ASP A 688 -33.55 -15.00 -24.80
C ASP A 688 -34.34 -14.91 -23.48
N LEU A 689 -33.83 -14.07 -22.58
CA LEU A 689 -34.53 -13.71 -21.36
C LEU A 689 -35.87 -13.03 -21.71
N PRO A 690 -36.91 -13.12 -20.88
CA PRO A 690 -38.08 -12.26 -20.95
C PRO A 690 -37.71 -10.78 -20.71
N GLU A 691 -38.62 -9.86 -21.02
CA GLU A 691 -38.42 -8.44 -20.70
C GLU A 691 -38.38 -8.20 -19.19
N ASN A 692 -37.66 -7.14 -18.79
CA ASN A 692 -37.40 -6.78 -17.41
C ASN A 692 -36.85 -7.95 -16.60
N SER A 693 -35.88 -8.67 -17.17
CA SER A 693 -35.37 -9.88 -16.56
C SER A 693 -33.84 -9.98 -16.63
N GLY A 694 -33.24 -10.63 -15.64
CA GLY A 694 -31.81 -10.83 -15.52
C GLY A 694 -31.44 -12.25 -15.08
N ILE A 695 -30.21 -12.66 -15.38
CA ILE A 695 -29.63 -13.89 -14.85
C ILE A 695 -28.16 -13.67 -14.48
N VAL A 696 -27.79 -14.18 -13.31
CA VAL A 696 -26.41 -14.38 -12.88
C VAL A 696 -26.18 -15.87 -12.77
N ASP A 697 -25.24 -16.38 -13.56
CA ASP A 697 -24.88 -17.78 -13.64
C ASP A 697 -23.36 -17.96 -13.51
N LYS A 698 -22.88 -19.19 -13.63
CA LYS A 698 -21.45 -19.48 -13.55
C LYS A 698 -20.58 -18.67 -14.52
N SER A 699 -21.09 -18.29 -15.69
CA SER A 699 -20.31 -17.59 -16.74
C SER A 699 -20.05 -16.12 -16.43
N ASN A 700 -20.92 -15.48 -15.63
CA ASN A 700 -20.82 -14.07 -15.29
C ASN A 700 -20.73 -13.80 -13.78
N TRP A 701 -20.60 -14.85 -12.96
CA TRP A 701 -20.51 -14.80 -11.50
C TRP A 701 -19.52 -13.76 -10.98
N ASN A 702 -18.25 -13.87 -11.39
CA ASN A 702 -17.18 -12.97 -10.93
C ASN A 702 -17.32 -11.54 -11.48
N ASN A 703 -18.05 -11.37 -12.60
CA ASN A 703 -18.36 -10.05 -13.13
C ASN A 703 -19.42 -9.36 -12.29
N TYR A 704 -20.36 -10.12 -11.71
CA TYR A 704 -21.46 -9.59 -10.89
C TYR A 704 -21.11 -9.44 -9.41
N PHE A 705 -20.59 -10.52 -8.79
CA PHE A 705 -20.28 -10.57 -7.36
C PHE A 705 -18.84 -10.16 -7.01
N GLY A 706 -17.98 -10.03 -8.02
CA GLY A 706 -16.59 -9.65 -7.83
C GLY A 706 -15.62 -10.78 -7.48
N PRO A 707 -14.34 -10.46 -7.28
CA PRO A 707 -13.27 -11.45 -7.13
C PRO A 707 -13.36 -12.26 -5.82
N PHE A 708 -14.03 -11.72 -4.80
CA PHE A 708 -14.20 -12.38 -3.50
C PHE A 708 -15.56 -13.08 -3.34
N ALA A 709 -16.32 -13.21 -4.43
CA ALA A 709 -17.60 -13.91 -4.42
C ALA A 709 -17.51 -15.34 -3.90
N GLY A 710 -16.38 -16.02 -4.17
CA GLY A 710 -16.12 -17.36 -3.64
C GLY A 710 -16.06 -17.40 -2.12
N ARG A 711 -15.52 -16.35 -1.49
CA ARG A 711 -15.38 -16.22 -0.02
C ARG A 711 -16.72 -16.02 0.68
N ALA A 712 -17.63 -15.31 0.03
CA ALA A 712 -18.94 -15.05 0.59
C ALA A 712 -19.93 -16.21 0.44
N TYR A 713 -19.65 -17.18 -0.46
CA TYR A 713 -20.41 -18.44 -0.57
C TYR A 713 -19.57 -19.57 -1.18
N ASN A 714 -19.00 -20.42 -0.32
CA ASN A 714 -18.00 -21.44 -0.71
C ASN A 714 -18.58 -22.66 -1.44
N TYR A 715 -19.85 -22.99 -1.22
CA TYR A 715 -20.48 -24.18 -1.79
C TYR A 715 -20.72 -24.13 -3.31
N ALA A 716 -20.47 -23.00 -3.97
CA ALA A 716 -20.63 -22.88 -5.42
C ALA A 716 -19.51 -23.58 -6.21
N ILE A 717 -18.37 -23.91 -5.59
CA ILE A 717 -17.15 -24.32 -6.32
C ILE A 717 -16.79 -25.80 -6.11
N VAL A 718 -17.15 -26.40 -4.97
CA VAL A 718 -16.84 -27.81 -4.68
C VAL A 718 -18.00 -28.70 -5.15
N GLY A 719 -17.69 -29.66 -6.03
CA GLY A 719 -18.67 -30.61 -6.57
C GLY A 719 -19.38 -31.44 -5.50
N ALA A 720 -20.29 -32.34 -5.92
CA ALA A 720 -21.05 -33.17 -4.98
C ALA A 720 -20.12 -33.96 -4.02
N LEU A 721 -20.54 -34.08 -2.76
CA LEU A 721 -20.09 -35.16 -1.88
C LEU A 721 -20.42 -36.48 -2.59
N ASP A 722 -19.40 -37.26 -2.92
CA ASP A 722 -19.60 -38.59 -3.45
C ASP A 722 -20.18 -39.46 -2.33
N ILE A 723 -21.44 -39.85 -2.48
CA ILE A 723 -22.16 -40.66 -1.48
C ILE A 723 -21.44 -41.98 -1.15
N ASN A 724 -20.59 -42.47 -2.05
CA ASN A 724 -19.81 -43.68 -1.82
C ASN A 724 -18.55 -43.43 -0.97
N THR A 725 -18.16 -42.16 -0.76
CA THR A 725 -16.98 -41.78 0.01
C THR A 725 -17.24 -40.73 1.10
N ALA A 726 -18.45 -40.17 1.15
CA ALA A 726 -18.88 -39.20 2.16
C ALA A 726 -19.16 -39.90 3.49
N THR A 727 -18.67 -39.30 4.57
CA THR A 727 -18.92 -39.68 5.95
C THR A 727 -20.35 -39.35 6.36
N THR A 728 -20.85 -40.05 7.38
CA THR A 728 -22.19 -39.82 7.93
C THR A 728 -22.38 -38.38 8.39
N THR A 729 -21.34 -37.74 8.96
CA THR A 729 -21.36 -36.33 9.36
C THR A 729 -21.53 -35.40 8.16
N GLU A 730 -20.87 -35.66 7.03
CA GLU A 730 -21.01 -34.88 5.79
C GLU A 730 -22.42 -35.01 5.20
N LEU A 731 -23.04 -36.19 5.26
CA LEU A 731 -24.43 -36.39 4.79
C LEU A 731 -25.46 -35.69 5.70
N MET A 732 -25.19 -35.60 7.01
CA MET A 732 -26.02 -34.88 7.97
C MET A 732 -25.98 -33.35 7.82
N THR A 733 -25.06 -32.80 7.01
CA THR A 733 -25.03 -31.35 6.68
C THR A 733 -25.88 -30.96 5.45
N VAL A 734 -26.37 -31.94 4.69
CA VAL A 734 -27.12 -31.71 3.43
C VAL A 734 -28.64 -31.78 3.63
N TYR A 735 -29.07 -32.43 4.70
CA TYR A 735 -30.44 -32.47 5.18
C TYR A 735 -30.37 -32.18 6.66
N ASP A 736 -31.24 -31.31 7.20
CA ASP A 736 -31.51 -31.21 8.64
C ASP A 736 -31.99 -32.56 9.21
N LEU A 737 -31.09 -33.53 9.28
CA LEU A 737 -31.23 -34.81 9.96
C LEU A 737 -30.47 -34.69 11.26
N GLY A 738 -31.00 -33.81 12.11
CA GLY A 738 -30.57 -33.54 13.46
C GLY A 738 -31.79 -33.11 14.27
N GLU A 739 -32.61 -34.10 14.59
CA GLU A 739 -33.94 -34.10 15.27
C GLU A 739 -35.18 -33.76 14.44
#